data_AF-A0A7W1Z930-F1
#
_entry.id   AF-A0A7W1Z930-F1
#
_cell.length_a   1.000
_cell.length_b   1.000
_cell.length_c   1.000
_cell.angle_alpha   90.00
_cell.angle_beta   90.00
_cell.angle_gamma   90.00
#
_symmetry.space_group_name_H-M   'P 1'
#
loop_
_entity.id
_entity.type
_entity.pdbx_description
1 polymer ?
#
loop_
_entity_poly.entity_id
_entity_poly.type
_entity_poly.pdbx_seq_one_letter_code
_entity_poly.pdbx_strand_id
1 'polypeptide(L)'
;IPNFLTVAVCTICVIYGLSIDWSPYSLAMATYALINASMLVFIVFMSQQRFLDNLSQRVRSVSILSYSSEKLNSIIFSLGNLVYGLLRRGPIALLVCTALLFLSYNNVKNEDHSSGGIKQKEIGGFFAGINIEGPSKGSKMKGLNASLGNTLEVAGFKQQWGVSLNEGGLNDLKGMEVIPLINWELLGNDDELSSIISGKYDDYLTSAAAELRQYQNPVFVNFSPGFDQARNSGNTRSAAEFVKAWQYLFTFFNDLGISNVTWVWSPGSASASDYYPGSEFVDWIGVSCLNYGESQSDNDNYSFSELYTPFRNKLGEFQKPFMITEIGALKTTYQASWFKSAFTEIEEKYHEIHSVVLFSDRKVFAQDGKKYTMDFSINDRKPIHEAFSNGVFKDDIFLKTGNQQRTQNAYHSAFVTGKPGDFTLMINGSPYYIKGVAYNTAHDWRDGNMPLTRRQVEKDMQKIKEMGANTIRRYDDGIYDQNVLNIADEYDLNVLYGFWFDPEVDYFKDSMKVEEYILNVEDKVREFKDYPSVIAWSVGNETWGLLKHNYSKPYLTVVRQSYVRMIETLAQRIHEIDPSRPIFSCLEHEDSQLPGELVAFHDAAPSLDILGINSYYREQISGLNHVFNQFDSLRPYIISEFGPRGYWDPVYNRTYNKLLIEDTELEKGQWYK
;
A
#
# COMPACT_ATOMS: atom_id res chain seq x y z
N ILE A 1 -62.21 -13.55 3.30
CA ILE A 1 -62.09 -12.08 3.16
C ILE A 1 -60.85 -11.56 3.88
N PRO A 2 -60.60 -11.82 5.18
CA PRO A 2 -59.41 -11.31 5.88
C PRO A 2 -58.09 -11.68 5.18
N ASN A 3 -57.90 -12.95 4.82
CA ASN A 3 -56.68 -13.41 4.15
C ASN A 3 -56.46 -12.77 2.77
N PHE A 4 -57.52 -12.50 2.00
CA PHE A 4 -57.41 -11.79 0.71
C PHE A 4 -56.96 -10.33 0.91
N LEU A 5 -57.47 -9.69 1.96
CA LEU A 5 -57.07 -8.33 2.31
C LEU A 5 -55.59 -8.29 2.71
N THR A 6 -55.13 -9.25 3.52
CA THR A 6 -53.72 -9.37 3.90
C THR A 6 -52.82 -9.65 2.69
N VAL A 7 -53.24 -10.51 1.76
CA VAL A 7 -52.50 -10.75 0.50
C VAL A 7 -52.37 -9.44 -0.30
N ALA A 8 -53.46 -8.70 -0.48
CA ALA A 8 -53.45 -7.42 -1.19
C ALA A 8 -52.53 -6.40 -0.50
N VAL A 9 -52.57 -6.31 0.84
CA VAL A 9 -51.68 -5.45 1.62
C VAL A 9 -50.22 -5.87 1.45
N CYS A 10 -49.90 -7.18 1.54
CA CYS A 10 -48.55 -7.66 1.31
C CYS A 10 -48.05 -7.33 -0.10
N THR A 11 -48.88 -7.51 -1.14
CA THR A 11 -48.52 -7.16 -2.52
C THR A 11 -48.29 -5.65 -2.67
N ILE A 12 -49.15 -4.81 -2.09
CA ILE A 12 -48.98 -3.35 -2.09
C ILE A 12 -47.70 -2.96 -1.36
N CYS A 13 -47.41 -3.55 -0.19
CA CYS A 13 -46.19 -3.29 0.57
C CYS A 13 -44.92 -3.73 -0.17
N VAL A 14 -44.96 -4.84 -0.91
CA VAL A 14 -43.85 -5.29 -1.76
C VAL A 14 -43.61 -4.30 -2.89
N ILE A 15 -44.67 -3.91 -3.62
CA ILE A 15 -44.57 -2.95 -4.72
C ILE A 15 -44.07 -1.60 -4.19
N TYR A 16 -44.64 -1.12 -3.08
CA TYR A 16 -44.25 0.14 -2.46
C TYR A 16 -42.82 0.09 -1.93
N GLY A 17 -42.44 -0.96 -1.19
CA GLY A 17 -41.10 -1.14 -0.65
C GLY A 17 -40.03 -1.17 -1.76
N LEU A 18 -40.24 -2.00 -2.79
CA LEU A 18 -39.32 -2.08 -3.93
C LEU A 18 -39.39 -0.84 -4.84
N SER A 19 -40.47 -0.05 -4.83
CA SER A 19 -40.48 1.25 -5.51
C SER A 19 -39.60 2.30 -4.80
N ILE A 20 -39.32 2.10 -3.51
CA ILE A 20 -38.55 3.03 -2.68
C ILE A 20 -37.10 2.61 -2.56
N ASP A 21 -36.80 1.33 -2.39
CA ASP A 21 -35.44 0.89 -2.08
C ASP A 21 -35.19 -0.55 -2.55
N TRP A 22 -34.01 -0.78 -3.12
CA TRP A 22 -33.52 -2.07 -3.62
C TRP A 22 -32.38 -2.63 -2.77
N SER A 23 -32.18 -2.12 -1.55
CA SER A 23 -31.19 -2.69 -0.64
C SER A 23 -31.45 -4.19 -0.36
N PRO A 24 -30.42 -4.97 0.02
CA PRO A 24 -30.58 -6.38 0.40
C PRO A 24 -31.65 -6.58 1.47
N TYR A 25 -31.81 -5.62 2.40
CA TYR A 25 -32.86 -5.64 3.41
C TYR A 25 -34.25 -5.52 2.79
N SER A 26 -34.45 -4.54 1.89
CA SER A 26 -35.74 -4.32 1.21
C SER A 26 -36.12 -5.51 0.32
N LEU A 27 -35.15 -6.12 -0.38
CA LEU A 27 -35.34 -7.35 -1.15
C LEU A 27 -35.70 -8.55 -0.25
N ALA A 28 -35.03 -8.71 0.88
CA ALA A 28 -35.35 -9.76 1.84
C ALA A 28 -36.76 -9.58 2.41
N MET A 29 -37.12 -8.36 2.83
CA MET A 29 -38.45 -8.04 3.36
C MET A 29 -39.54 -8.22 2.31
N ALA A 30 -39.30 -7.83 1.06
CA ALA A 30 -40.19 -8.09 -0.06
C ALA A 30 -40.39 -9.59 -0.30
N THR A 31 -39.30 -10.36 -0.25
CA THR A 31 -39.35 -11.82 -0.37
C THR A 31 -40.15 -12.45 0.77
N TYR A 32 -39.95 -12.02 2.02
CA TYR A 32 -40.75 -12.48 3.16
C TYR A 32 -42.24 -12.14 3.01
N ALA A 33 -42.56 -10.93 2.56
CA ALA A 33 -43.94 -10.53 2.31
C ALA A 33 -44.58 -11.35 1.18
N LEU A 34 -43.85 -11.67 0.11
CA LEU A 34 -44.29 -12.55 -0.98
C LEU A 34 -44.50 -14.00 -0.53
N ILE A 35 -43.62 -14.53 0.32
CA ILE A 35 -43.79 -15.88 0.92
C ILE A 35 -45.07 -15.90 1.76
N ASN A 36 -45.28 -14.91 2.62
CA ASN A 36 -46.47 -14.81 3.46
C ASN A 36 -47.75 -14.67 2.62
N ALA A 37 -47.73 -13.82 1.59
CA ALA A 37 -48.83 -13.70 0.64
C ALA A 37 -49.13 -15.04 -0.05
N SER A 38 -48.10 -15.76 -0.50
CA SER A 38 -48.24 -17.06 -1.15
C SER A 38 -48.86 -18.12 -0.22
N MET A 39 -48.43 -18.17 1.04
CA MET A 39 -49.00 -19.05 2.06
C MET A 39 -50.49 -18.73 2.30
N LEU A 40 -50.84 -17.45 2.38
CA LEU A 40 -52.23 -17.02 2.62
C LEU A 40 -53.13 -17.30 1.41
N VAL A 41 -52.65 -17.09 0.18
CA VAL A 41 -53.35 -17.48 -1.05
C VAL A 41 -53.62 -18.99 -1.04
N PHE A 42 -52.63 -19.79 -0.67
CA PHE A 42 -52.78 -21.23 -0.56
C PHE A 42 -53.83 -21.65 0.48
N ILE A 43 -53.80 -21.06 1.67
CA ILE A 43 -54.80 -21.33 2.73
C ILE A 43 -56.21 -20.96 2.25
N VAL A 44 -56.36 -19.82 1.58
CA VAL A 44 -57.64 -19.39 1.02
C VAL A 44 -58.14 -20.39 -0.02
N PHE A 45 -57.26 -20.83 -0.91
CA PHE A 45 -57.60 -21.80 -1.95
C PHE A 45 -58.04 -23.14 -1.33
N MET A 46 -57.30 -23.64 -0.34
CA MET A 46 -57.65 -24.87 0.39
C MET A 46 -58.94 -24.76 1.19
N SER A 47 -59.28 -23.57 1.72
CA SER A 47 -60.51 -23.34 2.47
C SER A 47 -61.78 -23.31 1.61
N GLN A 48 -61.63 -23.15 0.29
CA GLN A 48 -62.72 -23.06 -0.69
C GLN A 48 -63.18 -24.45 -1.14
N GLN A 49 -63.50 -25.33 -0.19
CA GLN A 49 -63.77 -26.76 -0.44
C GLN A 49 -64.89 -26.98 -1.48
N ARG A 50 -65.99 -26.22 -1.42
CA ARG A 50 -67.08 -26.30 -2.42
C ARG A 50 -66.68 -25.84 -3.83
N PHE A 51 -65.81 -24.84 -3.94
CA PHE A 51 -65.31 -24.38 -5.23
C PHE A 51 -64.33 -25.40 -5.81
N LEU A 52 -63.44 -25.95 -4.99
CA LEU A 52 -62.54 -27.04 -5.37
C LEU A 52 -63.30 -28.29 -5.80
N ASP A 53 -64.38 -28.64 -5.09
CA ASP A 53 -65.26 -29.75 -5.44
C ASP A 53 -66.00 -29.49 -6.76
N ASN A 54 -66.52 -28.28 -6.98
CA ASN A 54 -67.16 -27.89 -8.24
C ASN A 54 -66.18 -27.82 -9.41
N LEU A 55 -64.96 -27.34 -9.18
CA LEU A 55 -63.87 -27.29 -10.15
C LEU A 55 -63.42 -28.72 -10.51
N SER A 56 -63.22 -29.56 -9.52
CA SER A 56 -62.97 -31.01 -9.64
C SER A 56 -64.05 -31.70 -10.47
N GLN A 57 -65.32 -31.43 -10.18
CA GLN A 57 -66.45 -31.98 -10.93
C GLN A 57 -66.50 -31.47 -12.37
N ARG A 58 -66.23 -30.18 -12.61
CA ARG A 58 -66.12 -29.62 -13.97
C ARG A 58 -64.96 -30.21 -14.76
N VAL A 59 -63.80 -30.37 -14.14
CA VAL A 59 -62.62 -30.99 -14.75
C VAL A 59 -62.88 -32.47 -15.06
N ARG A 60 -63.59 -33.19 -14.18
CA ARG A 60 -64.04 -34.58 -14.41
C ARG A 60 -65.12 -34.72 -15.49
N SER A 61 -65.88 -33.66 -15.77
CA SER A 61 -66.91 -33.65 -16.82
C SER A 61 -66.36 -33.51 -18.25
N VAL A 62 -65.06 -33.19 -18.40
CA VAL A 62 -64.36 -33.13 -19.68
C VAL A 62 -63.69 -34.49 -19.95
N SER A 63 -64.15 -35.21 -20.97
CA SER A 63 -63.79 -36.62 -21.25
C SER A 63 -62.31 -36.89 -21.50
N ILE A 64 -61.53 -35.87 -21.90
CA ILE A 64 -60.07 -35.97 -22.09
C ILE A 64 -59.28 -35.95 -20.78
N LEU A 65 -59.85 -35.42 -19.70
CA LEU A 65 -59.16 -35.22 -18.41
C LEU A 65 -59.46 -36.33 -17.39
N SER A 66 -60.45 -37.19 -17.62
CA SER A 66 -60.75 -38.33 -16.77
C SER A 66 -59.64 -39.40 -16.80
N TYR A 67 -58.98 -39.57 -17.96
CA TYR A 67 -57.79 -40.42 -18.12
C TYR A 67 -56.53 -39.84 -17.43
N SER A 68 -56.51 -38.53 -17.16
CA SER A 68 -55.38 -37.83 -16.52
C SER A 68 -55.56 -37.65 -15.01
N SER A 69 -56.72 -38.03 -14.45
CA SER A 69 -57.13 -37.69 -13.09
C SER A 69 -56.25 -38.34 -12.00
N GLU A 70 -55.71 -39.53 -12.22
CA GLU A 70 -54.76 -40.16 -11.29
C GLU A 70 -53.41 -39.44 -11.25
N LYS A 71 -52.91 -39.01 -12.42
CA LYS A 71 -51.64 -38.28 -12.52
C LYS A 71 -51.78 -36.88 -11.92
N LEU A 72 -52.93 -36.24 -12.10
CA LEU A 72 -53.25 -34.93 -11.55
C LEU A 72 -53.44 -35.01 -10.02
N ASN A 73 -54.09 -36.05 -9.50
CA ASN A 73 -54.19 -36.31 -8.05
C ASN A 73 -52.83 -36.62 -7.42
N SER A 74 -51.99 -37.42 -8.11
CA SER A 74 -50.62 -37.69 -7.67
C SER A 74 -49.78 -36.41 -7.61
N ILE A 75 -49.89 -35.54 -8.62
CA ILE A 75 -49.24 -34.23 -8.64
C ILE A 75 -49.76 -33.35 -7.51
N ILE A 76 -51.07 -33.26 -7.28
CA ILE A 76 -51.67 -32.49 -6.18
C ILE A 76 -51.20 -33.03 -4.81
N PHE A 77 -51.14 -34.35 -4.63
CA PHE A 77 -50.68 -34.98 -3.38
C PHE A 77 -49.18 -34.76 -3.16
N SER A 78 -48.38 -34.81 -4.23
CA SER A 78 -46.95 -34.52 -4.21
C SER A 78 -46.67 -33.05 -3.87
N LEU A 79 -47.41 -32.13 -4.50
CA LEU A 79 -47.39 -30.71 -4.16
C LEU A 79 -47.86 -30.46 -2.72
N GLY A 80 -48.92 -31.14 -2.28
CA GLY A 80 -49.41 -31.06 -0.90
C GLY A 80 -48.37 -31.49 0.12
N ASN A 81 -47.65 -32.58 -0.13
CA ASN A 81 -46.57 -33.06 0.74
C ASN A 81 -45.32 -32.16 0.70
N LEU A 82 -44.97 -31.63 -0.46
CA LEU A 82 -43.89 -30.65 -0.61
C LEU A 82 -44.21 -29.37 0.17
N VAL A 83 -45.42 -28.84 0.00
CA VAL A 83 -45.91 -27.64 0.70
C VAL A 83 -46.05 -27.90 2.20
N TYR A 84 -46.56 -29.05 2.63
CA TYR A 84 -46.61 -29.42 4.05
C TYR A 84 -45.21 -29.59 4.66
N GLY A 85 -44.27 -30.16 3.91
CA GLY A 85 -42.86 -30.24 4.30
C GLY A 85 -42.22 -28.86 4.47
N LEU A 86 -42.48 -27.95 3.54
CA LEU A 86 -42.05 -26.55 3.61
C LEU A 86 -42.71 -25.80 4.76
N LEU A 87 -44.00 -26.00 5.04
CA LEU A 87 -44.71 -25.35 6.14
C LEU A 87 -44.28 -25.86 7.52
N ARG A 88 -43.94 -27.15 7.63
CA ARG A 88 -43.50 -27.76 8.90
C ARG A 88 -42.02 -27.51 9.19
N ARG A 89 -41.16 -27.51 8.16
CA ARG A 89 -39.70 -27.34 8.32
C ARG A 89 -39.23 -25.91 8.07
N GLY A 90 -40.00 -25.10 7.33
CA GLY A 90 -39.69 -23.71 7.01
C GLY A 90 -39.50 -22.82 8.23
N PRO A 91 -40.41 -22.82 9.24
CA PRO A 91 -40.22 -22.04 10.46
C PRO A 91 -38.99 -22.46 11.27
N ILE A 92 -38.66 -23.75 11.27
CA ILE A 92 -37.46 -24.29 11.95
C ILE A 92 -36.20 -23.87 11.20
N ALA A 93 -36.19 -23.97 9.86
CA ALA A 93 -35.09 -23.49 9.03
C ALA A 93 -34.90 -21.98 9.19
N LEU A 94 -35.99 -21.21 9.28
CA LEU A 94 -35.95 -19.77 9.55
C LEU A 94 -35.35 -19.47 10.93
N LEU A 95 -35.79 -20.18 11.97
CA LEU A 95 -35.25 -20.07 13.33
C LEU A 95 -33.75 -20.38 13.37
N VAL A 96 -33.31 -21.43 12.67
CA VAL A 96 -31.90 -21.81 12.56
C VAL A 96 -31.12 -20.75 11.78
N CYS A 97 -31.62 -20.25 10.66
CA CYS A 97 -30.97 -19.17 9.91
C CYS A 97 -30.87 -17.88 10.74
N THR A 98 -31.93 -17.49 11.47
CA THR A 98 -31.88 -16.34 12.37
C THR A 98 -30.93 -16.55 13.53
N ALA A 99 -30.85 -17.76 14.10
CA ALA A 99 -29.90 -18.09 15.16
C ALA A 99 -28.46 -18.08 14.64
N LEU A 100 -28.21 -18.59 13.43
CA LEU A 100 -26.90 -18.53 12.77
C LEU A 100 -26.49 -17.10 12.42
N LEU A 101 -27.42 -16.25 11.97
CA LEU A 101 -27.19 -14.82 11.77
C LEU A 101 -26.89 -14.10 13.09
N PHE A 102 -27.58 -14.45 14.17
CA PHE A 102 -27.33 -13.88 15.50
C PHE A 102 -25.98 -14.32 16.09
N LEU A 103 -25.57 -15.56 15.86
CA LEU A 103 -24.26 -16.09 16.24
C LEU A 103 -23.13 -15.47 15.39
N SER A 104 -23.37 -15.28 14.08
CA SER A 104 -22.45 -14.58 13.19
C SER A 104 -22.28 -13.11 13.61
N TYR A 105 -23.35 -12.41 13.98
CA TYR A 105 -23.29 -11.03 14.45
C TYR A 105 -22.45 -10.87 15.73
N ASN A 106 -22.52 -11.82 16.67
CA ASN A 106 -21.70 -11.75 17.89
C ASN A 106 -20.22 -12.05 17.65
N ASN A 107 -19.85 -12.76 16.59
CA ASN A 107 -18.46 -13.03 16.25
C ASN A 107 -17.78 -11.89 15.48
N VAL A 108 -18.54 -11.00 14.83
CA VAL A 108 -18.00 -9.85 14.08
C VAL A 108 -17.62 -8.69 15.01
N LYS A 109 -18.10 -8.68 16.27
CA LYS A 109 -17.80 -7.62 17.24
C LYS A 109 -16.43 -7.69 17.92
N ASN A 110 -15.55 -8.59 17.49
CA ASN A 110 -14.18 -8.72 18.00
C ASN A 110 -13.14 -8.01 17.12
N GLU A 111 -13.54 -7.13 16.21
CA GLU A 111 -12.62 -6.11 15.71
C GLU A 111 -12.48 -5.04 16.77
N ASP A 112 -11.60 -5.33 17.72
CA ASP A 112 -11.14 -4.40 18.74
C ASP A 112 -10.68 -3.10 18.05
N HIS A 113 -11.33 -2.00 18.41
CA HIS A 113 -10.70 -0.68 18.37
C HIS A 113 -9.46 -0.74 19.27
N SER A 114 -8.36 -1.17 18.69
CA SER A 114 -7.07 -1.25 19.35
C SER A 114 -6.68 0.16 19.77
N SER A 115 -6.57 0.32 21.09
CA SER A 115 -5.97 1.44 21.78
C SER A 115 -4.68 1.90 21.10
N GLY A 116 -4.53 3.22 20.92
CA GLY A 116 -3.41 3.89 20.24
C GLY A 116 -2.02 3.65 20.85
N GLY A 117 -1.50 2.44 20.68
CA GLY A 117 -0.07 2.15 20.67
C GLY A 117 0.48 2.37 19.26
N ILE A 118 1.75 2.76 19.15
CA ILE A 118 2.44 2.84 17.86
C ILE A 118 2.54 1.40 17.30
N LYS A 119 1.80 1.10 16.23
CA LYS A 119 1.91 -0.17 15.50
C LYS A 119 3.33 -0.28 14.95
N GLN A 120 4.06 -1.34 15.30
CA GLN A 120 5.40 -1.58 14.77
C GLN A 120 5.28 -1.87 13.27
N LYS A 121 5.98 -1.10 12.44
CA LYS A 121 5.97 -1.27 10.98
C LYS A 121 6.72 -2.54 10.58
N GLU A 122 6.22 -3.23 9.56
CA GLU A 122 6.90 -4.39 9.00
C GLU A 122 8.11 -3.98 8.15
N ILE A 123 9.25 -4.60 8.45
CA ILE A 123 10.57 -4.30 7.85
C ILE A 123 10.94 -5.32 6.76
N GLY A 124 10.12 -6.36 6.55
CA GLY A 124 10.31 -7.33 5.48
C GLY A 124 11.31 -8.45 5.78
N GLY A 125 11.74 -8.62 7.03
CA GLY A 125 12.63 -9.72 7.45
C GLY A 125 13.98 -9.25 8.00
N PHE A 126 14.99 -10.11 7.87
CA PHE A 126 16.36 -9.86 8.30
C PHE A 126 17.32 -9.87 7.11
N PHE A 127 18.11 -8.81 6.95
CA PHE A 127 19.00 -8.64 5.80
C PHE A 127 20.44 -9.05 6.12
N ALA A 128 20.86 -10.21 5.60
CA ALA A 128 22.25 -10.67 5.69
C ALA A 128 23.09 -10.20 4.49
N GLY A 129 24.31 -9.73 4.73
CA GLY A 129 25.17 -9.19 3.69
C GLY A 129 26.66 -9.39 3.91
N ILE A 130 27.44 -8.87 2.96
CA ILE A 130 28.89 -8.77 3.07
C ILE A 130 29.43 -7.49 2.39
N ASN A 131 30.48 -6.91 2.94
CA ASN A 131 31.28 -5.88 2.29
C ASN A 131 32.25 -6.46 1.26
N ILE A 132 32.18 -5.98 0.01
CA ILE A 132 32.95 -6.48 -1.14
C ILE A 132 33.65 -5.31 -1.83
N GLU A 133 34.96 -5.22 -1.64
CA GLU A 133 35.79 -4.20 -2.27
C GLU A 133 36.35 -4.62 -3.63
N GLY A 134 36.71 -3.63 -4.45
CA GLY A 134 37.32 -3.82 -5.78
C GLY A 134 36.34 -4.22 -6.89
N PRO A 135 36.84 -4.63 -8.07
CA PRO A 135 36.01 -4.98 -9.22
C PRO A 135 35.38 -6.37 -9.09
N SER A 136 34.39 -6.65 -9.94
CA SER A 136 33.72 -7.95 -10.07
C SER A 136 32.96 -8.34 -8.80
N LYS A 137 32.33 -7.36 -8.14
CA LYS A 137 31.61 -7.54 -6.87
C LYS A 137 30.56 -8.66 -6.96
N GLY A 138 29.79 -8.66 -8.04
CA GLY A 138 28.77 -9.68 -8.29
C GLY A 138 29.30 -11.12 -8.32
N SER A 139 30.44 -11.36 -8.98
CA SER A 139 31.06 -12.69 -9.02
C SER A 139 31.59 -13.13 -7.66
N LYS A 140 32.19 -12.21 -6.89
CA LYS A 140 32.68 -12.49 -5.53
C LYS A 140 31.53 -12.87 -4.60
N MET A 141 30.41 -12.15 -4.69
CA MET A 141 29.22 -12.44 -3.92
C MET A 141 28.63 -13.82 -4.25
N LYS A 142 28.48 -14.15 -5.54
CA LYS A 142 28.02 -15.48 -5.97
C LYS A 142 28.91 -16.61 -5.45
N GLY A 143 30.24 -16.44 -5.54
CA GLY A 143 31.18 -17.42 -5.02
C GLY A 143 31.08 -17.60 -3.50
N LEU A 144 30.83 -16.52 -2.76
CA LEU A 144 30.65 -16.59 -1.32
C LEU A 144 29.33 -17.24 -0.94
N ASN A 145 28.21 -16.86 -1.56
CA ASN A 145 26.89 -17.48 -1.34
C ASN A 145 26.97 -18.99 -1.56
N ALA A 146 27.63 -19.43 -2.63
CA ALA A 146 27.88 -20.85 -2.89
C ALA A 146 28.69 -21.53 -1.78
N SER A 147 29.71 -20.85 -1.24
CA SER A 147 30.53 -21.39 -0.14
C SER A 147 29.84 -21.40 1.22
N LEU A 148 28.91 -20.46 1.45
CA LEU A 148 28.11 -20.34 2.67
C LEU A 148 26.84 -21.18 2.60
N GLY A 149 26.49 -21.76 1.44
CA GLY A 149 25.24 -22.50 1.27
C GLY A 149 23.99 -21.66 1.57
N ASN A 150 24.07 -20.34 1.41
CA ASN A 150 23.00 -19.40 1.73
C ASN A 150 23.06 -18.15 0.83
N THR A 151 21.95 -17.43 0.73
CA THR A 151 21.82 -16.21 -0.07
C THR A 151 22.08 -15.00 0.81
N LEU A 152 23.26 -14.37 0.66
CA LEU A 152 23.43 -13.01 1.14
C LEU A 152 22.69 -12.07 0.19
N GLU A 153 21.93 -11.13 0.76
CA GLU A 153 21.09 -10.20 0.02
C GLU A 153 21.73 -8.81 -0.06
N VAL A 154 22.54 -8.41 0.93
CA VAL A 154 23.16 -7.08 0.98
C VAL A 154 24.62 -7.10 0.50
N ALA A 155 24.94 -6.23 -0.45
CA ALA A 155 26.28 -6.06 -0.99
C ALA A 155 26.84 -4.68 -0.60
N GLY A 156 27.64 -4.63 0.47
CA GLY A 156 28.27 -3.40 0.92
C GLY A 156 29.54 -3.07 0.14
N PHE A 157 29.77 -1.80 -0.18
CA PHE A 157 31.03 -1.35 -0.79
C PHE A 157 31.26 0.14 -0.54
N LYS A 158 32.52 0.55 -0.62
CA LYS A 158 32.89 1.96 -0.57
C LYS A 158 32.63 2.66 -1.90
N GLN A 159 32.03 3.84 -1.79
CA GLN A 159 31.78 4.75 -2.90
C GLN A 159 32.41 6.10 -2.58
N GLN A 160 33.38 6.54 -3.37
CA GLN A 160 33.97 7.86 -3.19
C GLN A 160 32.99 8.96 -3.65
N TRP A 161 32.91 10.05 -2.87
CA TRP A 161 32.15 11.24 -3.24
C TRP A 161 32.70 11.90 -4.50
N GLY A 162 31.79 12.36 -5.37
CA GLY A 162 32.11 12.96 -6.66
C GLY A 162 32.44 11.98 -7.79
N VAL A 163 32.42 10.66 -7.52
CA VAL A 163 32.58 9.61 -8.53
C VAL A 163 31.21 9.01 -8.85
N SER A 164 30.96 8.66 -10.12
CA SER A 164 29.74 7.94 -10.55
C SER A 164 29.52 6.68 -9.70
N LEU A 165 28.26 6.41 -9.31
CA LEU A 165 27.91 5.21 -8.54
C LEU A 165 28.07 3.96 -9.40
N ASN A 166 27.77 4.06 -10.69
CA ASN A 166 28.00 2.98 -11.65
C ASN A 166 29.48 2.62 -11.75
N GLU A 167 30.36 3.63 -11.83
CA GLU A 167 31.82 3.41 -11.84
C GLU A 167 32.34 2.86 -10.51
N GLY A 168 31.75 3.25 -9.37
CA GLY A 168 32.16 2.79 -8.04
C GLY A 168 31.69 1.38 -7.68
N GLY A 169 30.72 0.83 -8.40
CA GLY A 169 30.35 -0.59 -8.28
C GLY A 169 28.87 -0.91 -8.40
N LEU A 170 27.98 0.09 -8.51
CA LEU A 170 26.55 -0.15 -8.67
C LEU A 170 26.25 -0.96 -9.95
N ASN A 171 26.99 -0.70 -11.03
CA ASN A 171 26.82 -1.41 -12.29
C ASN A 171 27.24 -2.89 -12.21
N ASP A 172 28.21 -3.25 -11.36
CA ASP A 172 28.62 -4.65 -11.13
C ASP A 172 27.50 -5.50 -10.49
N LEU A 173 26.54 -4.84 -9.85
CA LEU A 173 25.40 -5.46 -9.16
C LEU A 173 24.11 -5.39 -9.98
N LYS A 174 24.11 -4.69 -11.12
CA LYS A 174 22.92 -4.51 -11.94
C LYS A 174 22.39 -5.85 -12.47
N GLY A 175 21.08 -6.05 -12.35
CA GLY A 175 20.41 -7.30 -12.75
C GLY A 175 20.70 -8.48 -11.82
N MET A 176 21.40 -8.24 -10.71
CA MET A 176 21.49 -9.21 -9.63
C MET A 176 20.39 -8.98 -8.62
N GLU A 177 19.98 -10.08 -8.02
CA GLU A 177 19.10 -10.13 -6.88
C GLU A 177 19.88 -9.73 -5.61
N VAL A 178 20.19 -8.44 -5.44
CA VAL A 178 20.94 -7.91 -4.28
C VAL A 178 20.50 -6.48 -3.95
N ILE A 179 20.65 -6.09 -2.70
CA ILE A 179 20.48 -4.72 -2.21
C ILE A 179 21.86 -4.11 -1.99
N PRO A 180 22.27 -3.10 -2.77
CA PRO A 180 23.53 -2.41 -2.55
C PRO A 180 23.51 -1.64 -1.23
N LEU A 181 24.57 -1.74 -0.43
CA LEU A 181 24.87 -0.83 0.67
C LEU A 181 26.02 0.08 0.24
N ILE A 182 25.67 1.28 -0.22
CA ILE A 182 26.61 2.28 -0.73
C ILE A 182 27.15 3.07 0.46
N ASN A 183 28.38 2.77 0.87
CA ASN A 183 29.09 3.57 1.87
C ASN A 183 29.69 4.79 1.16
N TRP A 184 28.94 5.89 1.14
CA TRP A 184 29.25 7.09 0.35
C TRP A 184 30.21 8.00 1.10
N GLU A 185 31.50 7.83 0.85
CA GLU A 185 32.60 8.46 1.59
C GLU A 185 32.94 9.84 0.99
N LEU A 186 32.71 10.89 1.79
CA LEU A 186 33.27 12.22 1.58
C LEU A 186 34.80 12.17 1.46
N LEU A 187 35.42 13.17 0.82
CA LEU A 187 36.87 13.27 0.63
C LEU A 187 37.59 13.75 1.89
N GLY A 188 36.91 14.50 2.76
CA GLY A 188 37.45 14.98 4.03
C GLY A 188 38.09 16.36 3.96
N ASN A 189 37.66 17.17 2.99
CA ASN A 189 38.02 18.59 2.91
C ASN A 189 37.16 19.40 3.89
N ASP A 190 37.73 20.47 4.46
CA ASP A 190 37.05 21.29 5.48
C ASP A 190 35.79 22.01 4.92
N ASP A 191 35.72 22.27 3.61
CA ASP A 191 34.62 23.00 2.95
C ASP A 191 33.55 22.09 2.33
N GLU A 192 33.69 20.76 2.42
CA GLU A 192 32.89 19.81 1.65
C GLU A 192 31.40 19.82 2.03
N LEU A 193 31.08 19.87 3.34
CA LEU A 193 29.70 19.98 3.82
C LEU A 193 29.04 21.30 3.39
N SER A 194 29.77 22.40 3.52
CA SER A 194 29.28 23.72 3.09
C SER A 194 29.04 23.77 1.57
N SER A 195 29.90 23.08 0.80
CA SER A 195 29.75 22.95 -0.65
C SER A 195 28.49 22.16 -1.03
N ILE A 196 28.16 21.08 -0.29
CA ILE A 196 26.89 20.34 -0.46
C ILE A 196 25.71 21.28 -0.20
N ILE A 197 25.70 21.96 0.95
CA ILE A 197 24.60 22.85 1.36
C ILE A 197 24.39 24.00 0.35
N SER A 198 25.47 24.49 -0.27
CA SER A 198 25.41 25.56 -1.28
C SER A 198 24.99 25.10 -2.69
N GLY A 199 24.76 23.80 -2.89
CA GLY A 199 24.35 23.22 -4.17
C GLY A 199 25.49 23.00 -5.18
N LYS A 200 26.76 23.12 -4.75
CA LYS A 200 27.93 22.96 -5.64
C LYS A 200 28.03 21.55 -6.26
N TYR A 201 27.38 20.56 -5.64
CA TYR A 201 27.37 19.17 -6.10
C TYR A 201 26.08 18.77 -6.82
N ASP A 202 25.14 19.68 -7.10
CA ASP A 202 23.80 19.32 -7.62
C ASP A 202 23.84 18.56 -8.95
N ASP A 203 24.75 18.91 -9.88
CA ASP A 203 24.92 18.19 -11.14
C ASP A 203 25.36 16.73 -10.91
N TYR A 204 26.26 16.54 -9.94
CA TYR A 204 26.72 15.21 -9.52
C TYR A 204 25.58 14.43 -8.83
N LEU A 205 24.85 15.07 -7.92
CA LEU A 205 23.72 14.46 -7.21
C LEU A 205 22.59 14.08 -8.17
N THR A 206 22.32 14.90 -9.19
CA THR A 206 21.35 14.61 -10.25
C THR A 206 21.76 13.37 -11.03
N SER A 207 23.04 13.25 -11.38
CA SER A 207 23.57 12.07 -12.06
C SER A 207 23.47 10.82 -11.18
N ALA A 208 23.84 10.92 -9.90
CA ALA A 208 23.72 9.84 -8.94
C ALA A 208 22.26 9.40 -8.73
N ALA A 209 21.33 10.34 -8.61
CA ALA A 209 19.89 10.08 -8.52
C ALA A 209 19.37 9.30 -9.74
N ALA A 210 19.78 9.68 -10.96
CA ALA A 210 19.42 8.96 -12.17
C ALA A 210 19.96 7.51 -12.16
N GLU A 211 21.18 7.29 -11.68
CA GLU A 211 21.76 5.94 -11.55
C GLU A 211 21.00 5.08 -10.53
N LEU A 212 20.63 5.65 -9.38
CA LEU A 212 19.80 4.96 -8.37
C LEU A 212 18.40 4.64 -8.89
N ARG A 213 17.77 5.56 -9.62
CA ARG A 213 16.46 5.30 -10.26
C ARG A 213 16.55 4.16 -11.27
N GLN A 214 17.61 4.12 -12.07
CA GLN A 214 17.85 3.04 -13.04
C GLN A 214 18.12 1.68 -12.39
N TYR A 215 18.57 1.64 -11.13
CA TYR A 215 18.75 0.39 -10.40
C TYR A 215 17.42 -0.29 -10.05
N GLN A 216 16.35 0.49 -9.87
CA GLN A 216 14.96 0.08 -9.59
C GLN A 216 14.70 -0.66 -8.28
N ASN A 217 15.63 -1.51 -7.84
CA ASN A 217 15.49 -2.25 -6.59
C ASN A 217 15.86 -1.35 -5.40
N PRO A 218 15.53 -1.76 -4.16
CA PRO A 218 15.95 -1.03 -2.99
C PRO A 218 17.47 -0.86 -2.93
N VAL A 219 17.91 0.29 -2.41
CA VAL A 219 19.32 0.61 -2.19
C VAL A 219 19.48 1.20 -0.79
N PHE A 220 20.43 0.69 -0.02
CA PHE A 220 20.88 1.35 1.20
C PHE A 220 21.95 2.39 0.86
N VAL A 221 21.74 3.64 1.29
CA VAL A 221 22.73 4.71 1.18
C VAL A 221 23.19 5.09 2.58
N ASN A 222 24.47 4.88 2.83
CA ASN A 222 25.14 5.21 4.08
C ASN A 222 26.06 6.41 3.84
N PHE A 223 25.55 7.62 4.09
CA PHE A 223 26.27 8.86 3.81
C PHE A 223 27.33 9.15 4.87
N SER A 224 28.59 9.16 4.45
CA SER A 224 29.78 9.43 5.27
C SER A 224 29.81 8.69 6.62
N PRO A 225 29.83 7.34 6.64
CA PRO A 225 29.88 6.58 7.89
C PRO A 225 31.03 7.03 8.81
N GLY A 226 30.77 7.07 10.11
CA GLY A 226 31.74 7.56 11.11
C GLY A 226 32.00 9.06 11.03
N PHE A 227 31.00 9.85 10.61
CA PHE A 227 31.13 11.30 10.35
C PHE A 227 31.57 12.13 11.57
N ASP A 228 31.32 11.65 12.78
CA ASP A 228 31.61 12.28 14.07
C ASP A 228 33.04 12.00 14.57
N GLN A 229 33.73 11.03 13.97
CA GLN A 229 35.13 10.76 14.29
C GLN A 229 36.05 11.70 13.51
N ALA A 230 37.11 12.17 14.16
CA ALA A 230 38.14 12.97 13.50
C ALA A 230 38.81 12.13 12.41
N ARG A 231 38.82 12.62 11.17
CA ARG A 231 39.70 12.08 10.13
C ARG A 231 41.14 12.45 10.48
N ASN A 232 42.13 11.82 9.82
CA ASN A 232 43.58 11.95 10.05
C ASN A 232 44.15 13.39 10.23
N SER A 233 43.34 14.44 10.02
CA SER A 233 43.64 15.86 10.24
C SER A 233 43.29 16.41 11.64
N GLY A 234 42.61 15.65 12.51
CA GLY A 234 42.23 16.13 13.85
C GLY A 234 41.04 17.10 13.90
N ASN A 235 40.45 17.44 12.75
CA ASN A 235 39.22 18.22 12.65
C ASN A 235 37.99 17.30 12.72
N THR A 236 37.13 17.49 13.73
CA THR A 236 35.77 16.94 13.74
C THR A 236 34.84 17.89 12.96
N ARG A 237 33.93 17.32 12.16
CA ARG A 237 32.96 18.10 11.39
C ARG A 237 31.96 18.76 12.33
N SER A 238 31.45 19.93 11.97
CA SER A 238 30.36 20.55 12.73
C SER A 238 29.09 19.70 12.64
N ALA A 239 28.52 19.32 13.78
CA ALA A 239 27.26 18.57 13.83
C ALA A 239 26.12 19.32 13.13
N ALA A 240 26.04 20.63 13.32
CA ALA A 240 25.02 21.47 12.70
C ALA A 240 25.15 21.54 11.17
N GLU A 241 26.36 21.55 10.63
CA GLU A 241 26.57 21.51 9.18
C GLU A 241 26.29 20.13 8.61
N PHE A 242 26.65 19.07 9.33
CA PHE A 242 26.34 17.70 8.92
C PHE A 242 24.83 17.47 8.84
N VAL A 243 24.07 17.89 9.85
CA VAL A 243 22.60 17.80 9.86
C VAL A 243 22.00 18.51 8.65
N LYS A 244 22.44 19.73 8.35
CA LYS A 244 21.96 20.48 7.18
C LYS A 244 22.31 19.82 5.86
N ALA A 245 23.53 19.31 5.71
CA ALA A 245 23.95 18.60 4.51
C ALA A 245 23.16 17.30 4.30
N TRP A 246 22.86 16.57 5.38
CA TRP A 246 22.01 15.37 5.35
C TRP A 246 20.59 15.71 4.91
N GLN A 247 19.96 16.68 5.56
CA GLN A 247 18.60 17.13 5.21
C GLN A 247 18.52 17.59 3.76
N TYR A 248 19.52 18.38 3.31
CA TYR A 248 19.64 18.80 1.92
C TYR A 248 19.69 17.62 0.96
N LEU A 249 20.55 16.63 1.23
CA LEU A 249 20.71 15.45 0.39
C LEU A 249 19.42 14.62 0.33
N PHE A 250 18.77 14.39 1.47
CA PHE A 250 17.49 13.68 1.53
C PHE A 250 16.42 14.39 0.69
N THR A 251 16.22 15.69 0.93
CA THR A 251 15.22 16.50 0.21
C THR A 251 15.53 16.54 -1.28
N PHE A 252 16.78 16.73 -1.67
CA PHE A 252 17.18 16.77 -3.08
C PHE A 252 16.83 15.47 -3.83
N PHE A 253 17.10 14.31 -3.24
CA PHE A 253 16.80 13.02 -3.86
C PHE A 253 15.29 12.77 -3.93
N ASN A 254 14.60 13.16 -2.86
CA ASN A 254 13.16 13.04 -2.75
C ASN A 254 12.42 13.93 -3.78
N ASP A 255 12.88 15.17 -3.95
CA ASP A 255 12.39 16.13 -4.94
C ASP A 255 12.68 15.68 -6.38
N LEU A 256 13.65 14.80 -6.59
CA LEU A 256 13.92 14.14 -7.88
C LEU A 256 13.11 12.84 -8.09
N GLY A 257 12.20 12.50 -7.17
CA GLY A 257 11.35 11.32 -7.24
C GLY A 257 12.08 10.00 -6.95
N ILE A 258 13.19 10.04 -6.21
CA ILE A 258 13.95 8.83 -5.85
C ILE A 258 13.30 8.15 -4.63
N SER A 259 12.47 7.13 -4.90
CA SER A 259 11.72 6.40 -3.87
C SER A 259 12.36 5.09 -3.41
N ASN A 260 13.37 4.57 -4.12
CA ASN A 260 14.02 3.29 -3.82
C ASN A 260 15.23 3.37 -2.87
N VAL A 261 15.58 4.56 -2.39
CA VAL A 261 16.68 4.78 -1.43
C VAL A 261 16.21 4.65 0.00
N THR A 262 17.01 3.93 0.80
CA THR A 262 16.89 3.75 2.24
C THR A 262 18.10 4.39 2.93
N TRP A 263 17.87 5.38 3.76
CA TRP A 263 18.93 6.20 4.39
C TRP A 263 19.44 5.57 5.69
N VAL A 264 20.73 5.21 5.72
CA VAL A 264 21.39 4.59 6.86
C VAL A 264 22.31 5.60 7.55
N TRP A 265 21.93 6.07 8.73
CA TRP A 265 22.71 7.00 9.54
C TRP A 265 23.67 6.24 10.45
N SER A 266 24.97 6.27 10.13
CA SER A 266 25.98 5.44 10.80
C SER A 266 27.01 6.26 11.58
N PRO A 267 26.72 6.64 12.84
CA PRO A 267 27.70 7.30 13.70
C PRO A 267 28.83 6.35 14.07
N GLY A 268 30.02 6.90 14.26
CA GLY A 268 31.19 6.21 14.77
C GLY A 268 31.24 6.13 16.30
N SER A 269 30.46 6.95 17.01
CA SER A 269 30.34 6.93 18.47
C SER A 269 28.87 6.93 18.91
N ALA A 270 28.58 6.23 20.02
CA ALA A 270 27.27 6.26 20.65
C ALA A 270 26.88 7.65 21.22
N SER A 271 27.82 8.59 21.29
CA SER A 271 27.57 9.97 21.77
C SER A 271 27.27 10.96 20.64
N ALA A 272 27.03 10.49 19.41
CA ALA A 272 26.83 11.33 18.23
C ALA A 272 25.38 11.84 18.03
N SER A 273 24.54 11.85 19.07
CA SER A 273 23.13 12.27 18.96
C SER A 273 22.96 13.70 18.41
N ASP A 274 23.92 14.59 18.62
CA ASP A 274 23.92 15.96 18.08
C ASP A 274 23.96 16.02 16.54
N TYR A 275 24.36 14.94 15.88
CA TYR A 275 24.40 14.81 14.41
C TYR A 275 23.13 14.18 13.83
N TYR A 276 22.14 13.87 14.67
CA TYR A 276 20.90 13.23 14.21
C TYR A 276 20.05 14.23 13.42
N PRO A 277 19.75 13.96 12.14
CA PRO A 277 19.12 14.96 11.28
C PRO A 277 17.60 15.08 11.47
N GLY A 278 16.98 14.15 12.21
CA GLY A 278 15.53 14.07 12.43
C GLY A 278 14.96 12.72 11.99
N SER A 279 13.84 12.32 12.60
CA SER A 279 13.23 11.00 12.39
C SER A 279 12.69 10.82 10.98
N GLU A 280 12.30 11.88 10.31
CA GLU A 280 11.81 11.90 8.93
C GLU A 280 12.94 11.71 7.89
N PHE A 281 14.19 11.99 8.27
CA PHE A 281 15.36 11.94 7.37
C PHE A 281 16.20 10.66 7.51
N VAL A 282 15.88 9.79 8.47
CA VAL A 282 16.63 8.55 8.76
C VAL A 282 15.70 7.35 8.72
N ASP A 283 16.04 6.37 7.89
CA ASP A 283 15.34 5.09 7.86
C ASP A 283 15.96 4.09 8.85
N TRP A 284 17.29 4.03 8.91
CA TRP A 284 18.05 3.05 9.72
C TRP A 284 19.22 3.69 10.48
N ILE A 285 19.57 3.11 11.63
CA ILE A 285 20.81 3.42 12.34
C ILE A 285 21.86 2.35 12.04
N GLY A 286 23.00 2.75 11.51
CA GLY A 286 24.12 1.87 11.21
C GLY A 286 25.14 1.83 12.35
N VAL A 287 25.69 0.66 12.64
CA VAL A 287 26.75 0.47 13.65
C VAL A 287 27.84 -0.46 13.09
N SER A 288 29.10 -0.05 13.22
CA SER A 288 30.25 -0.91 12.94
C SER A 288 30.67 -1.64 14.21
N CYS A 289 30.64 -2.98 14.19
CA CYS A 289 31.02 -3.87 15.30
C CYS A 289 32.20 -4.73 14.86
N LEU A 290 33.41 -4.17 14.95
CA LEU A 290 34.66 -4.85 14.64
C LEU A 290 35.48 -5.12 15.90
N ASN A 291 35.79 -6.39 16.17
CA ASN A 291 36.67 -6.77 17.27
C ASN A 291 38.15 -6.78 16.82
N TYR A 292 38.93 -5.83 17.34
CA TYR A 292 40.34 -5.60 17.03
C TYR A 292 41.32 -6.43 17.86
N GLY A 293 40.84 -7.27 18.78
CA GLY A 293 41.68 -8.17 19.59
C GLY A 293 42.80 -7.44 20.35
N GLU A 294 43.88 -8.14 20.70
CA GLU A 294 45.00 -7.57 21.48
C GLU A 294 45.96 -6.66 20.66
N SER A 295 45.54 -6.12 19.51
CA SER A 295 46.47 -5.59 18.50
C SER A 295 46.79 -4.10 18.55
N GLN A 296 46.05 -3.27 19.31
CA GLN A 296 46.30 -1.81 19.41
C GLN A 296 46.81 -1.34 20.78
N SER A 297 46.33 -1.94 21.86
CA SER A 297 46.81 -1.74 23.24
C SER A 297 46.28 -2.90 24.11
N ASP A 298 46.80 -3.10 25.33
CA ASP A 298 46.30 -4.17 26.22
C ASP A 298 44.76 -4.11 26.33
N ASN A 299 44.08 -5.12 25.77
CA ASN A 299 42.61 -5.38 25.79
C ASN A 299 41.65 -4.64 24.82
N ASP A 300 41.92 -4.55 23.51
CA ASP A 300 40.87 -4.26 22.50
C ASP A 300 40.06 -5.51 22.06
N ASN A 301 39.98 -6.51 22.94
CA ASN A 301 39.21 -7.72 22.73
C ASN A 301 37.80 -7.56 23.32
N TYR A 302 36.84 -7.20 22.47
CA TYR A 302 35.45 -6.96 22.88
C TYR A 302 34.51 -8.04 22.34
N SER A 303 33.54 -8.44 23.16
CA SER A 303 32.34 -9.16 22.71
C SER A 303 31.46 -8.27 21.82
N PHE A 304 30.53 -8.88 21.08
CA PHE A 304 29.56 -8.12 20.28
C PHE A 304 28.72 -7.18 21.16
N SER A 305 28.18 -7.69 22.28
CA SER A 305 27.43 -6.90 23.25
C SER A 305 28.19 -5.66 23.76
N GLU A 306 29.49 -5.78 24.05
CA GLU A 306 30.29 -4.64 24.51
C GLU A 306 30.45 -3.55 23.44
N LEU A 307 30.51 -3.94 22.16
CA LEU A 307 30.56 -3.01 21.03
C LEU A 307 29.20 -2.35 20.76
N TYR A 308 28.10 -3.13 20.82
CA TYR A 308 26.78 -2.67 20.37
C TYR A 308 25.94 -1.98 21.45
N THR A 309 25.97 -2.48 22.70
CA THR A 309 25.10 -1.99 23.79
C THR A 309 25.18 -0.48 24.04
N PRO A 310 26.36 0.19 23.94
CA PRO A 310 26.42 1.64 24.04
C PRO A 310 25.53 2.37 23.03
N PHE A 311 25.50 1.90 21.77
CA PHE A 311 24.67 2.47 20.71
C PHE A 311 23.18 2.22 20.97
N ARG A 312 22.79 0.99 21.38
CA ARG A 312 21.42 0.68 21.77
C ARG A 312 20.91 1.64 22.85
N ASN A 313 21.69 1.83 23.90
CA ASN A 313 21.29 2.61 25.07
C ASN A 313 21.12 4.11 24.76
N LYS A 314 21.89 4.64 23.80
CA LYS A 314 21.89 6.07 23.47
C LYS A 314 21.03 6.42 22.27
N LEU A 315 21.00 5.57 21.25
CA LEU A 315 20.35 5.84 19.98
C LEU A 315 19.02 5.09 19.83
N GLY A 316 18.72 4.14 20.72
CA GLY A 316 17.44 3.41 20.73
C GLY A 316 16.22 4.31 20.99
N GLU A 317 16.42 5.50 21.56
CA GLU A 317 15.34 6.49 21.76
C GLU A 317 14.73 6.98 20.44
N PHE A 318 15.48 6.91 19.34
CA PHE A 318 14.99 7.29 18.01
C PHE A 318 14.03 6.27 17.39
N GLN A 319 13.88 5.08 18.00
CA GLN A 319 12.96 4.02 17.57
C GLN A 319 13.14 3.62 16.09
N LYS A 320 14.40 3.54 15.65
CA LYS A 320 14.78 3.10 14.29
C LYS A 320 15.34 1.68 14.32
N PRO A 321 15.15 0.90 13.24
CA PRO A 321 15.84 -0.37 13.11
C PRO A 321 17.35 -0.18 13.00
N PHE A 322 18.09 -1.14 13.53
CA PHE A 322 19.55 -1.15 13.50
C PHE A 322 20.09 -2.07 12.41
N MET A 323 21.11 -1.59 11.70
CA MET A 323 21.93 -2.34 10.77
C MET A 323 23.36 -2.42 11.31
N ILE A 324 23.90 -3.62 11.46
CA ILE A 324 25.33 -3.80 11.72
C ILE A 324 26.06 -3.71 10.38
N THR A 325 26.54 -2.51 10.03
CA THR A 325 27.11 -2.19 8.70
C THR A 325 28.46 -2.86 8.46
N GLU A 326 29.15 -3.23 9.53
CA GLU A 326 30.33 -4.09 9.51
C GLU A 326 30.29 -4.98 10.75
N ILE A 327 30.25 -6.30 10.56
CA ILE A 327 30.47 -7.27 11.64
C ILE A 327 31.70 -8.13 11.34
N GLY A 328 32.62 -8.23 12.29
CA GLY A 328 33.83 -9.02 12.11
C GLY A 328 34.75 -9.01 13.33
N ALA A 329 35.65 -9.98 13.36
CA ALA A 329 36.70 -10.07 14.37
C ALA A 329 38.03 -10.38 13.67
N LEU A 330 39.16 -9.95 14.27
CA LEU A 330 40.47 -10.30 13.74
C LEU A 330 40.64 -11.81 13.56
N LYS A 331 41.38 -12.17 12.51
CA LYS A 331 41.72 -13.55 12.17
C LYS A 331 42.65 -14.16 13.22
N THR A 332 42.03 -14.72 14.26
CA THR A 332 42.68 -15.42 15.36
C THR A 332 42.01 -16.80 15.59
N THR A 333 42.51 -17.58 16.54
CA THR A 333 41.87 -18.84 16.96
C THR A 333 40.50 -18.65 17.60
N TYR A 334 40.16 -17.43 18.06
CA TYR A 334 38.90 -17.11 18.73
C TYR A 334 37.81 -16.57 17.78
N GLN A 335 38.13 -16.32 16.50
CA GLN A 335 37.21 -15.71 15.54
C GLN A 335 35.92 -16.52 15.38
N ALA A 336 36.01 -17.85 15.28
CA ALA A 336 34.85 -18.73 15.13
C ALA A 336 33.92 -18.69 16.34
N SER A 337 34.47 -18.74 17.56
CA SER A 337 33.68 -18.61 18.79
C SER A 337 33.06 -17.22 18.92
N TRP A 338 33.76 -16.17 18.50
CA TRP A 338 33.24 -14.81 18.53
C TRP A 338 32.02 -14.66 17.61
N PHE A 339 32.09 -15.14 16.37
CA PHE A 339 30.93 -15.12 15.46
C PHE A 339 29.75 -15.89 16.02
N LYS A 340 29.99 -17.09 16.58
CA LYS A 340 28.94 -17.90 17.21
C LYS A 340 28.23 -17.12 18.32
N SER A 341 28.99 -16.54 19.25
CA SER A 341 28.43 -15.73 20.34
C SER A 341 27.71 -14.48 19.83
N ALA A 342 28.27 -13.78 18.85
CA ALA A 342 27.66 -12.58 18.27
C ALA A 342 26.29 -12.87 17.65
N PHE A 343 26.17 -13.90 16.80
CA PHE A 343 24.87 -14.23 16.17
C PHE A 343 23.85 -14.74 17.17
N THR A 344 24.24 -15.52 18.18
CA THR A 344 23.35 -15.92 19.28
C THR A 344 22.85 -14.70 20.05
N GLU A 345 23.73 -13.73 20.36
CA GLU A 345 23.32 -12.51 21.05
C GLU A 345 22.36 -11.66 20.23
N ILE A 346 22.60 -11.53 18.91
CA ILE A 346 21.70 -10.79 18.01
C ILE A 346 20.31 -11.43 18.00
N GLU A 347 20.24 -12.75 17.83
CA GLU A 347 18.98 -13.50 17.78
C GLU A 347 18.21 -13.45 19.11
N GLU A 348 18.89 -13.60 20.25
CA GLU A 348 18.24 -13.75 21.55
C GLU A 348 18.01 -12.43 22.31
N LYS A 349 18.78 -11.36 22.06
CA LYS A 349 18.79 -10.15 22.92
C LYS A 349 18.54 -8.83 22.20
N TYR A 350 18.81 -8.76 20.89
CA TYR A 350 18.84 -7.51 20.13
C TYR A 350 17.88 -7.56 18.94
N HIS A 351 16.58 -7.71 19.24
CA HIS A 351 15.52 -7.81 18.23
C HIS A 351 15.32 -6.53 17.39
N GLU A 352 15.88 -5.39 17.82
CA GLU A 352 15.93 -4.17 17.02
C GLU A 352 16.93 -4.22 15.85
N ILE A 353 17.83 -5.21 15.83
CA ILE A 353 18.76 -5.44 14.73
C ILE A 353 18.03 -6.25 13.66
N HIS A 354 17.93 -5.68 12.47
CA HIS A 354 17.31 -6.31 11.31
C HIS A 354 18.28 -6.53 10.15
N SER A 355 19.57 -6.19 10.32
CA SER A 355 20.57 -6.44 9.28
C SER A 355 21.98 -6.62 9.85
N VAL A 356 22.76 -7.52 9.24
CA VAL A 356 24.20 -7.68 9.48
C VAL A 356 24.96 -7.79 8.18
N VAL A 357 26.05 -7.02 8.05
CA VAL A 357 26.91 -7.02 6.87
C VAL A 357 28.31 -7.46 7.28
N LEU A 358 28.69 -8.67 6.88
CA LEU A 358 29.98 -9.27 7.18
C LEU A 358 31.12 -8.38 6.65
N PHE A 359 32.18 -8.22 7.44
CA PHE A 359 33.42 -7.60 6.98
C PHE A 359 34.50 -8.68 6.87
N SER A 360 35.04 -8.88 5.66
CA SER A 360 36.04 -9.93 5.38
C SER A 360 37.16 -9.41 4.48
N ASP A 361 37.80 -8.33 4.89
CA ASP A 361 38.96 -7.76 4.20
C ASP A 361 40.05 -7.32 5.18
N ARG A 362 41.14 -6.75 4.67
CA ARG A 362 42.23 -6.19 5.46
C ARG A 362 42.02 -4.69 5.67
N LYS A 363 42.15 -4.23 6.91
CA LYS A 363 42.22 -2.79 7.22
C LYS A 363 43.68 -2.38 7.38
N VAL A 364 44.07 -1.29 6.74
CA VAL A 364 45.40 -0.69 6.87
C VAL A 364 45.27 0.64 7.57
N PHE A 365 45.99 0.82 8.67
CA PHE A 365 46.01 2.06 9.44
C PHE A 365 47.45 2.57 9.58
N ALA A 366 47.59 3.88 9.69
CA ALA A 366 48.88 4.54 9.89
C ALA A 366 48.89 5.16 11.28
N GLN A 367 49.86 4.77 12.11
CA GLN A 367 50.08 5.33 13.44
C GLN A 367 51.59 5.57 13.60
N ASP A 368 51.97 6.77 14.04
CA ASP A 368 53.37 7.19 14.23
C ASP A 368 54.28 6.93 13.01
N GLY A 369 53.74 7.12 11.80
CA GLY A 369 54.46 6.87 10.54
C GLY A 369 54.65 5.40 10.18
N LYS A 370 54.14 4.46 10.97
CA LYS A 370 54.12 3.01 10.68
C LYS A 370 52.75 2.60 10.14
N LYS A 371 52.76 1.77 9.10
CA LYS A 371 51.54 1.13 8.58
C LYS A 371 51.35 -0.21 9.26
N TYR A 372 50.16 -0.43 9.80
CA TYR A 372 49.73 -1.68 10.39
C TYR A 372 48.59 -2.25 9.55
N THR A 373 48.63 -3.56 9.30
CA THR A 373 47.61 -4.26 8.53
C THR A 373 46.93 -5.26 9.44
N MET A 374 45.64 -5.08 9.66
CA MET A 374 44.76 -6.00 10.39
C MET A 374 43.99 -6.86 9.40
N ASP A 375 44.03 -8.17 9.61
CA ASP A 375 43.36 -9.15 8.74
C ASP A 375 42.05 -9.62 9.39
N PHE A 376 40.91 -9.24 8.81
CA PHE A 376 39.58 -9.70 9.20
C PHE A 376 39.05 -10.81 8.27
N SER A 377 39.88 -11.39 7.39
CA SER A 377 39.42 -12.46 6.52
C SER A 377 38.88 -13.64 7.34
N ILE A 378 37.69 -14.10 6.96
CA ILE A 378 36.97 -15.17 7.68
C ILE A 378 37.73 -16.49 7.48
N ASN A 379 38.17 -17.11 8.58
CA ASN A 379 38.92 -18.36 8.57
C ASN A 379 38.02 -19.61 8.55
N ASP A 380 37.01 -19.64 9.41
CA ASP A 380 36.03 -20.70 9.57
C ASP A 380 34.63 -20.11 9.35
N ARG A 381 33.98 -20.59 8.29
CA ARG A 381 32.65 -20.15 7.89
C ARG A 381 31.53 -20.92 8.58
N LYS A 382 31.82 -22.00 9.33
CA LYS A 382 30.79 -22.84 9.94
C LYS A 382 29.84 -22.06 10.87
N PRO A 383 30.31 -21.20 11.78
CA PRO A 383 29.40 -20.45 12.67
C PRO A 383 28.46 -19.52 11.90
N ILE A 384 28.95 -18.91 10.82
CA ILE A 384 28.15 -18.02 9.95
C ILE A 384 27.12 -18.85 9.18
N HIS A 385 27.53 -19.98 8.61
CA HIS A 385 26.63 -20.89 7.92
C HIS A 385 25.53 -21.42 8.85
N GLU A 386 25.88 -21.86 10.06
CA GLU A 386 24.93 -22.35 11.07
C GLU A 386 23.93 -21.26 11.47
N ALA A 387 24.40 -20.03 11.68
CA ALA A 387 23.55 -18.89 12.01
C ALA A 387 22.60 -18.55 10.86
N PHE A 388 23.08 -18.40 9.63
CA PHE A 388 22.23 -17.97 8.53
C PHE A 388 21.28 -19.08 8.03
N SER A 389 21.62 -20.36 8.27
CA SER A 389 20.76 -21.48 7.86
C SER A 389 19.54 -21.68 8.77
N ASN A 390 19.50 -21.02 9.93
CA ASN A 390 18.48 -21.19 10.97
C ASN A 390 18.00 -19.83 11.51
N GLY A 391 16.94 -19.87 12.32
CA GLY A 391 16.53 -18.69 13.10
C GLY A 391 16.04 -17.52 12.26
N VAL A 392 16.23 -16.32 12.81
CA VAL A 392 15.79 -15.04 12.22
C VAL A 392 16.55 -14.63 10.96
N PHE A 393 17.73 -15.21 10.71
CA PHE A 393 18.64 -14.81 9.64
C PHE A 393 18.33 -15.43 8.27
N LYS A 394 17.32 -16.31 8.19
CA LYS A 394 17.00 -17.13 7.01
C LYS A 394 15.90 -16.53 6.11
N ASP A 395 15.41 -15.34 6.42
CA ASP A 395 14.28 -14.74 5.71
C ASP A 395 14.67 -14.23 4.31
N ASP A 396 14.67 -15.14 3.32
CA ASP A 396 14.88 -14.88 1.89
C ASP A 396 13.66 -14.16 1.26
N ILE A 397 13.30 -12.96 1.73
CA ILE A 397 12.05 -12.31 1.29
C ILE A 397 12.23 -11.56 -0.03
N PHE A 398 13.40 -11.02 -0.34
CA PHE A 398 13.46 -9.88 -1.27
C PHE A 398 13.51 -10.19 -2.76
N LEU A 399 13.88 -11.40 -3.18
CA LEU A 399 14.58 -11.51 -4.46
C LEU A 399 14.00 -12.47 -5.49
N LYS A 400 13.16 -13.45 -5.10
CA LYS A 400 12.66 -14.49 -6.02
C LYS A 400 11.69 -14.00 -7.10
N THR A 401 11.31 -12.73 -7.10
CA THR A 401 10.33 -12.13 -8.03
C THR A 401 10.93 -11.08 -8.98
N GLY A 402 12.24 -10.79 -8.89
CA GLY A 402 12.93 -9.69 -9.58
C GLY A 402 13.10 -9.77 -11.10
N ASN A 403 12.48 -10.74 -11.78
CA ASN A 403 12.60 -10.95 -13.23
C ASN A 403 11.25 -10.99 -13.96
N GLN A 404 10.22 -10.29 -13.47
CA GLN A 404 9.05 -10.02 -14.30
C GLN A 404 9.35 -8.84 -15.23
N GLN A 405 9.42 -9.14 -16.53
CA GLN A 405 9.72 -8.20 -17.61
C GLN A 405 8.86 -6.94 -17.49
N ARG A 406 9.51 -5.77 -17.50
CA ARG A 406 8.84 -4.50 -17.75
C ARG A 406 7.96 -4.62 -18.98
N THR A 407 6.74 -4.13 -18.90
CA THR A 407 6.01 -3.72 -20.10
C THR A 407 6.80 -2.54 -20.68
N GLN A 408 7.48 -2.75 -21.81
CA GLN A 408 8.17 -1.66 -22.54
C GLN A 408 7.18 -0.71 -23.24
N ASN A 409 5.91 -0.74 -22.83
CA ASN A 409 4.87 0.02 -23.47
C ASN A 409 5.00 1.46 -22.99
N ALA A 410 5.23 2.38 -23.94
CA ALA A 410 5.09 3.79 -23.66
C ALA A 410 3.62 4.08 -23.29
N TYR A 411 3.41 5.03 -22.39
CA TYR A 411 2.07 5.51 -22.05
C TYR A 411 1.28 5.83 -23.32
N HIS A 412 0.05 5.33 -23.39
CA HIS A 412 -0.90 5.61 -24.46
C HIS A 412 -2.32 5.52 -23.92
N SER A 413 -3.15 6.50 -24.28
CA SER A 413 -4.58 6.50 -23.96
C SER A 413 -5.41 6.78 -25.21
N ALA A 414 -6.45 5.99 -25.42
CA ALA A 414 -7.44 6.23 -26.47
C ALA A 414 -8.48 7.30 -26.09
N PHE A 415 -8.52 7.69 -24.81
CA PHE A 415 -9.53 8.59 -24.24
C PHE A 415 -9.01 10.01 -24.01
N VAL A 416 -7.72 10.24 -24.27
CA VAL A 416 -7.07 11.53 -24.07
C VAL A 416 -6.52 12.02 -25.39
N THR A 417 -6.81 13.28 -25.72
CA THR A 417 -6.24 13.97 -26.89
C THR A 417 -5.52 15.23 -26.46
N GLY A 418 -4.69 15.80 -27.33
CA GLY A 418 -3.96 17.04 -27.06
C GLY A 418 -2.46 16.81 -26.88
N LYS A 419 -1.81 17.73 -26.15
CA LYS A 419 -0.36 17.74 -25.90
C LYS A 419 -0.11 17.92 -24.39
N PRO A 420 1.11 17.60 -23.89
CA PRO A 420 1.50 17.93 -22.52
C PRO A 420 1.08 19.34 -22.09
N GLY A 421 0.28 19.42 -21.03
CA GLY A 421 -0.27 20.67 -20.48
C GLY A 421 -1.56 21.20 -21.14
N ASP A 422 -2.04 20.58 -22.22
CA ASP A 422 -3.27 20.94 -22.93
C ASP A 422 -4.01 19.67 -23.39
N PHE A 423 -4.47 18.90 -22.41
CA PHE A 423 -5.16 17.63 -22.62
C PHE A 423 -6.67 17.81 -22.63
N THR A 424 -7.35 17.04 -23.46
CA THR A 424 -8.82 16.94 -23.50
C THR A 424 -9.24 15.50 -23.29
N LEU A 425 -10.02 15.26 -22.24
CA LEU A 425 -10.69 13.99 -21.99
C LEU A 425 -11.84 13.81 -22.98
N MET A 426 -11.91 12.64 -23.59
CA MET A 426 -12.92 12.24 -24.56
C MET A 426 -13.79 11.15 -23.94
N ILE A 427 -15.07 11.45 -23.71
CA ILE A 427 -16.07 10.46 -23.28
C ILE A 427 -17.07 10.30 -24.41
N ASN A 428 -17.30 9.06 -24.85
CA ASN A 428 -18.20 8.74 -25.98
C ASN A 428 -17.89 9.56 -27.26
N GLY A 429 -16.61 9.80 -27.52
CA GLY A 429 -16.15 10.55 -28.70
C GLY A 429 -16.32 12.07 -28.62
N SER A 430 -16.76 12.62 -27.49
CA SER A 430 -16.95 14.06 -27.28
C SER A 430 -16.02 14.61 -26.19
N PRO A 431 -15.50 15.85 -26.33
CA PRO A 431 -14.78 16.52 -25.25
C PRO A 431 -15.62 16.61 -23.98
N TYR A 432 -15.03 16.21 -22.86
CA TYR A 432 -15.71 16.18 -21.56
C TYR A 432 -14.83 16.84 -20.49
N TYR A 433 -15.42 17.76 -19.73
CA TYR A 433 -14.77 18.39 -18.59
C TYR A 433 -15.48 17.98 -17.30
N ILE A 434 -14.75 17.34 -16.39
CA ILE A 434 -15.28 16.87 -15.12
C ILE A 434 -15.49 18.05 -14.18
N LYS A 435 -16.74 18.25 -13.74
CA LYS A 435 -17.12 19.10 -12.61
C LYS A 435 -17.63 18.16 -11.51
N GLY A 436 -16.67 17.67 -10.73
CA GLY A 436 -16.83 16.53 -9.84
C GLY A 436 -17.29 16.89 -8.42
N VAL A 437 -18.05 15.98 -7.80
CA VAL A 437 -18.26 15.92 -6.34
C VAL A 437 -17.88 14.52 -5.86
N ALA A 438 -16.97 14.42 -4.88
CA ALA A 438 -16.71 13.15 -4.20
C ALA A 438 -17.93 12.78 -3.33
N TYR A 439 -18.65 11.71 -3.68
CA TYR A 439 -19.94 11.36 -3.08
C TYR A 439 -19.87 10.01 -2.34
N ASN A 440 -19.55 10.09 -1.05
CA ASN A 440 -19.19 8.93 -0.22
C ASN A 440 -19.89 8.97 1.14
N THR A 441 -21.20 9.22 1.10
CA THR A 441 -22.07 9.30 2.27
C THR A 441 -22.38 7.88 2.77
N ALA A 442 -21.54 7.31 3.65
CA ALA A 442 -21.66 5.96 4.22
C ALA A 442 -21.34 4.80 3.25
N HIS A 443 -20.24 4.09 3.51
CA HIS A 443 -19.80 2.92 2.73
C HIS A 443 -20.46 1.64 3.22
N ASP A 444 -20.54 1.49 4.54
CA ASP A 444 -21.23 0.40 5.16
C ASP A 444 -22.12 0.86 6.32
N TRP A 445 -23.30 0.24 6.43
CA TRP A 445 -24.18 0.39 7.59
C TRP A 445 -23.57 -0.24 8.85
N ARG A 446 -22.59 -1.15 8.69
CA ARG A 446 -21.80 -1.77 9.76
C ARG A 446 -20.92 -0.76 10.51
N ASP A 447 -20.52 0.34 9.87
CA ASP A 447 -19.66 1.38 10.47
C ASP A 447 -20.45 2.36 11.36
N GLY A 448 -21.68 2.01 11.73
CA GLY A 448 -22.57 2.88 12.52
C GLY A 448 -23.21 4.01 11.71
N ASN A 449 -23.03 4.03 10.40
CA ASN A 449 -23.65 5.00 9.52
C ASN A 449 -25.13 4.67 9.25
N MET A 450 -25.96 5.71 9.07
CA MET A 450 -27.34 5.50 8.63
C MET A 450 -27.36 4.92 7.21
N PRO A 451 -28.15 3.86 6.96
CA PRO A 451 -28.31 3.31 5.61
C PRO A 451 -28.71 4.39 4.59
N LEU A 452 -28.02 4.40 3.45
CA LEU A 452 -28.35 5.29 2.33
C LEU A 452 -29.72 4.91 1.74
N THR A 453 -30.73 5.72 2.03
CA THR A 453 -32.04 5.57 1.39
C THR A 453 -32.04 6.19 0.00
N ARG A 454 -32.79 5.60 -0.94
CA ARG A 454 -32.98 6.17 -2.27
C ARG A 454 -33.41 7.64 -2.25
N ARG A 455 -34.33 8.03 -1.35
CA ARG A 455 -34.78 9.42 -1.19
C ARG A 455 -33.67 10.38 -0.79
N GLN A 456 -32.73 9.91 0.03
CA GLN A 456 -31.57 10.72 0.41
C GLN A 456 -30.63 10.88 -0.78
N VAL A 457 -30.31 9.78 -1.47
CA VAL A 457 -29.49 9.81 -2.69
C VAL A 457 -30.11 10.72 -3.76
N GLU A 458 -31.42 10.63 -3.97
CA GLU A 458 -32.17 11.50 -4.89
C GLU A 458 -32.02 12.99 -4.53
N LYS A 459 -32.24 13.33 -3.26
CA LYS A 459 -32.08 14.71 -2.77
C LYS A 459 -30.64 15.21 -2.93
N ASP A 460 -29.65 14.36 -2.73
CA ASP A 460 -28.25 14.73 -2.85
C ASP A 460 -27.84 14.90 -4.33
N MET A 461 -28.26 14.00 -5.22
CA MET A 461 -28.06 14.16 -6.68
C MET A 461 -28.72 15.44 -7.21
N GLN A 462 -29.94 15.75 -6.76
CA GLN A 462 -30.60 17.00 -7.10
C GLN A 462 -29.73 18.21 -6.73
N LYS A 463 -29.22 18.27 -5.50
CA LYS A 463 -28.36 19.36 -5.03
C LYS A 463 -27.04 19.44 -5.78
N ILE A 464 -26.43 18.29 -6.06
CA ILE A 464 -25.17 18.20 -6.83
C ILE A 464 -25.39 18.79 -8.23
N LYS A 465 -26.49 18.42 -8.90
CA LYS A 465 -26.86 18.99 -10.21
C LYS A 465 -27.17 20.48 -10.13
N GLU A 466 -27.92 20.93 -9.11
CA GLU A 466 -28.23 22.35 -8.87
C GLU A 466 -26.98 23.21 -8.63
N MET A 467 -25.93 22.63 -8.04
CA MET A 467 -24.62 23.26 -7.87
C MET A 467 -23.85 23.39 -9.19
N GLY A 468 -24.29 22.73 -10.26
CA GLY A 468 -23.66 22.76 -11.58
C GLY A 468 -22.60 21.68 -11.79
N ALA A 469 -22.50 20.71 -10.89
CA ALA A 469 -21.68 19.52 -11.08
C ALA A 469 -22.31 18.60 -12.14
N ASN A 470 -21.47 17.83 -12.83
CA ASN A 470 -21.89 16.88 -13.87
C ASN A 470 -21.41 15.45 -13.60
N THR A 471 -20.54 15.26 -12.62
CA THR A 471 -19.96 13.97 -12.28
C THR A 471 -19.89 13.81 -10.76
N ILE A 472 -20.19 12.61 -10.27
CA ILE A 472 -19.85 12.18 -8.92
C ILE A 472 -18.67 11.20 -8.96
N ARG A 473 -17.83 11.22 -7.93
CA ARG A 473 -16.75 10.25 -7.72
C ARG A 473 -17.08 9.36 -6.52
N ARG A 474 -17.02 8.06 -6.72
CA ARG A 474 -17.08 7.02 -5.68
C ARG A 474 -15.67 6.49 -5.46
N TYR A 475 -15.30 6.12 -4.22
CA TYR A 475 -13.98 5.52 -3.97
C TYR A 475 -14.00 4.01 -3.77
N ASP A 476 -15.16 3.41 -3.51
CA ASP A 476 -15.27 1.97 -3.32
C ASP A 476 -16.63 1.42 -3.77
N ASP A 477 -16.67 0.12 -4.03
CA ASP A 477 -17.92 -0.59 -4.27
C ASP A 477 -18.69 -0.86 -2.97
N GLY A 478 -20.01 -1.03 -3.09
CA GLY A 478 -20.88 -1.17 -1.95
C GLY A 478 -22.31 -1.57 -2.31
N ILE A 479 -23.06 -1.95 -1.28
CA ILE A 479 -24.43 -2.47 -1.45
C ILE A 479 -25.44 -1.45 -1.99
N TYR A 480 -25.06 -0.18 -2.09
CA TYR A 480 -25.91 0.92 -2.54
C TYR A 480 -25.67 1.32 -4.00
N ASP A 481 -24.70 0.72 -4.69
CA ASP A 481 -24.25 1.21 -6.00
C ASP A 481 -25.35 1.16 -7.04
N GLN A 482 -26.18 0.12 -7.07
CA GLN A 482 -27.31 0.08 -8.01
C GLN A 482 -28.30 1.25 -7.80
N ASN A 483 -28.56 1.64 -6.55
CA ASN A 483 -29.39 2.81 -6.26
C ASN A 483 -28.70 4.10 -6.70
N VAL A 484 -27.39 4.24 -6.41
CA VAL A 484 -26.60 5.43 -6.76
C VAL A 484 -26.51 5.60 -8.27
N LEU A 485 -26.17 4.54 -9.01
CA LEU A 485 -26.04 4.57 -10.47
C LEU A 485 -27.39 4.87 -11.15
N ASN A 486 -28.46 4.18 -10.76
CA ASN A 486 -29.80 4.43 -11.32
C ASN A 486 -30.27 5.87 -11.09
N ILE A 487 -30.02 6.43 -9.90
CA ILE A 487 -30.42 7.82 -9.62
C ILE A 487 -29.49 8.80 -10.36
N ALA A 488 -28.19 8.51 -10.46
CA ALA A 488 -27.28 9.32 -11.24
C ALA A 488 -27.76 9.42 -12.70
N ASP A 489 -28.19 8.30 -13.30
CA ASP A 489 -28.82 8.26 -14.62
C ASP A 489 -30.10 9.12 -14.68
N GLU A 490 -30.99 9.03 -13.69
CA GLU A 490 -32.23 9.82 -13.63
C GLU A 490 -31.99 11.33 -13.55
N TYR A 491 -30.88 11.75 -12.93
CA TYR A 491 -30.50 13.15 -12.74
C TYR A 491 -29.45 13.65 -13.75
N ASP A 492 -29.14 12.85 -14.77
CA ASP A 492 -28.15 13.17 -15.82
C ASP A 492 -26.79 13.55 -15.19
N LEU A 493 -26.36 12.75 -14.21
CA LEU A 493 -25.06 12.82 -13.56
C LEU A 493 -24.23 11.61 -13.96
N ASN A 494 -22.96 11.86 -14.27
CA ASN A 494 -22.01 10.82 -14.57
C ASN A 494 -21.32 10.32 -13.30
N VAL A 495 -20.74 9.13 -13.36
CA VAL A 495 -20.09 8.46 -12.24
C VAL A 495 -18.69 8.03 -12.65
N LEU A 496 -17.71 8.52 -11.92
CA LEU A 496 -16.37 7.97 -11.86
C LEU A 496 -16.39 6.92 -10.73
N TYR A 497 -16.46 5.65 -11.13
CA TYR A 497 -16.68 4.53 -10.22
C TYR A 497 -15.35 4.03 -9.67
N GLY A 498 -15.18 4.00 -8.35
CA GLY A 498 -13.90 3.70 -7.71
C GLY A 498 -13.84 2.36 -6.98
N PHE A 499 -12.61 1.88 -6.78
CA PHE A 499 -12.27 0.71 -5.98
C PHE A 499 -11.16 1.07 -5.01
N TRP A 500 -11.37 0.90 -3.71
CA TRP A 500 -10.36 1.19 -2.69
C TRP A 500 -9.57 -0.08 -2.37
N PHE A 501 -8.25 0.05 -2.22
CA PHE A 501 -7.40 -1.05 -1.80
C PHE A 501 -6.73 -0.72 -0.46
N ASP A 502 -6.80 -1.65 0.48
CA ASP A 502 -6.40 -1.43 1.87
C ASP A 502 -4.88 -1.29 2.00
N PRO A 503 -4.36 -0.19 2.61
CA PRO A 503 -2.92 -0.02 2.86
C PRO A 503 -2.36 -0.94 3.94
N GLU A 504 -3.17 -1.73 4.64
CA GLU A 504 -2.71 -2.80 5.55
C GLU A 504 -2.36 -4.11 4.82
N VAL A 505 -2.77 -4.26 3.56
CA VAL A 505 -2.47 -5.45 2.77
C VAL A 505 -1.04 -5.42 2.28
N ASP A 506 -0.34 -6.54 2.47
CA ASP A 506 1.00 -6.75 1.92
C ASP A 506 0.88 -7.21 0.47
N TYR A 507 0.85 -6.25 -0.46
CA TYR A 507 0.75 -6.51 -1.90
C TYR A 507 1.87 -7.38 -2.47
N PHE A 508 2.96 -7.60 -1.72
CA PHE A 508 4.04 -8.48 -2.12
C PHE A 508 3.85 -9.92 -1.63
N LYS A 509 3.50 -10.12 -0.35
CA LYS A 509 3.35 -11.47 0.24
C LYS A 509 1.94 -12.05 0.09
N ASP A 510 0.90 -11.24 0.15
CA ASP A 510 -0.49 -11.71 0.18
C ASP A 510 -1.07 -11.86 -1.24
N SER A 511 -0.56 -12.83 -1.98
CA SER A 511 -1.02 -13.09 -3.36
C SER A 511 -2.50 -13.49 -3.44
N MET A 512 -3.06 -14.06 -2.36
CA MET A 512 -4.48 -14.45 -2.33
C MET A 512 -5.36 -13.20 -2.24
N LYS A 513 -5.02 -12.25 -1.35
CA LYS A 513 -5.79 -11.01 -1.23
C LYS A 513 -5.67 -10.12 -2.47
N VAL A 514 -4.48 -10.07 -3.09
CA VAL A 514 -4.28 -9.37 -4.36
C VAL A 514 -5.15 -9.97 -5.47
N GLU A 515 -5.20 -11.29 -5.62
CA GLU A 515 -6.06 -11.93 -6.62
C GLU A 515 -7.56 -11.72 -6.30
N GLU A 516 -7.95 -11.74 -5.03
CA GLU A 516 -9.31 -11.41 -4.59
C GLU A 516 -9.73 -9.99 -5.05
N TYR A 517 -8.85 -8.99 -4.87
CA TYR A 517 -9.11 -7.63 -5.35
C TYR A 517 -9.25 -7.58 -6.87
N ILE A 518 -8.37 -8.25 -7.61
CA ILE A 518 -8.44 -8.29 -9.07
C ILE A 518 -9.78 -8.88 -9.53
N LEU A 519 -10.17 -10.03 -8.99
CA LEU A 519 -11.43 -10.69 -9.35
C LEU A 519 -12.65 -9.85 -8.98
N ASN A 520 -12.67 -9.22 -7.80
CA ASN A 520 -13.77 -8.34 -7.39
C ASN A 520 -13.95 -7.17 -8.36
N VAL A 521 -12.85 -6.51 -8.73
CA VAL A 521 -12.89 -5.39 -9.69
C VAL A 521 -13.42 -5.86 -11.04
N GLU A 522 -12.91 -6.97 -11.57
CA GLU A 522 -13.38 -7.49 -12.86
C GLU A 522 -14.88 -7.82 -12.84
N ASP A 523 -15.37 -8.44 -11.77
CA ASP A 523 -16.78 -8.78 -11.63
C ASP A 523 -17.67 -7.53 -11.56
N LYS A 524 -17.24 -6.49 -10.84
CA LYS A 524 -17.95 -5.22 -10.77
C LYS A 524 -17.93 -4.45 -12.09
N VAL A 525 -16.82 -4.48 -12.81
CA VAL A 525 -16.75 -3.90 -14.17
C VAL A 525 -17.70 -4.65 -15.11
N ARG A 526 -17.75 -5.99 -15.07
CA ARG A 526 -18.72 -6.77 -15.86
C ARG A 526 -20.17 -6.45 -15.50
N GLU A 527 -20.44 -6.23 -14.22
CA GLU A 527 -21.78 -5.91 -13.70
C GLU A 527 -22.25 -4.51 -14.15
N PHE A 528 -21.36 -3.51 -14.11
CA PHE A 528 -21.76 -2.11 -14.25
C PHE A 528 -21.32 -1.42 -15.55
N LYS A 529 -20.53 -2.07 -16.43
CA LYS A 529 -20.10 -1.46 -17.71
C LYS A 529 -21.22 -1.08 -18.67
N ASP A 530 -22.42 -1.64 -18.52
CA ASP A 530 -23.54 -1.29 -19.41
C ASP A 530 -24.37 -0.11 -18.85
N TYR A 531 -24.01 0.44 -17.68
CA TYR A 531 -24.66 1.63 -17.13
C TYR A 531 -24.19 2.90 -17.86
N PRO A 532 -25.10 3.73 -18.41
CA PRO A 532 -24.73 4.96 -19.11
C PRO A 532 -24.08 6.00 -18.22
N SER A 533 -24.49 6.09 -16.95
CA SER A 533 -23.94 7.02 -15.96
C SER A 533 -22.47 6.74 -15.65
N VAL A 534 -22.00 5.50 -15.71
CA VAL A 534 -20.58 5.20 -15.49
C VAL A 534 -19.79 5.70 -16.70
N ILE A 535 -18.82 6.60 -16.46
CA ILE A 535 -17.97 7.17 -17.52
C ILE A 535 -16.49 6.78 -17.40
N ALA A 536 -16.08 6.27 -16.25
CA ALA A 536 -14.69 5.92 -15.97
C ALA A 536 -14.59 4.96 -14.77
N TRP A 537 -13.53 4.16 -14.74
CA TRP A 537 -13.17 3.29 -13.62
C TRP A 537 -11.97 3.88 -12.88
N SER A 538 -11.98 3.95 -11.56
CA SER A 538 -10.85 4.41 -10.75
C SER A 538 -10.35 3.28 -9.86
N VAL A 539 -9.16 2.77 -10.15
CA VAL A 539 -8.55 1.71 -9.37
C VAL A 539 -7.57 2.30 -8.36
N GLY A 540 -7.78 2.01 -7.08
CA GLY A 540 -7.00 2.58 -6.00
C GLY A 540 -7.46 3.97 -5.59
N ASN A 541 -6.68 4.54 -4.67
CA ASN A 541 -6.78 5.89 -4.13
C ASN A 541 -5.43 6.12 -3.41
N GLU A 542 -5.40 6.64 -2.19
CA GLU A 542 -4.15 6.98 -1.49
C GLU A 542 -3.29 5.78 -1.01
N THR A 543 -3.61 4.55 -1.43
CA THR A 543 -3.00 3.31 -0.93
C THR A 543 -1.47 3.36 -1.00
N TRP A 544 -0.86 3.75 -2.13
CA TRP A 544 0.59 3.74 -2.29
C TRP A 544 1.30 4.64 -1.26
N GLY A 545 0.75 5.84 -1.05
CA GLY A 545 1.23 6.80 -0.06
C GLY A 545 1.07 6.26 1.36
N LEU A 546 -0.13 5.76 1.69
CA LEU A 546 -0.49 5.26 3.01
C LEU A 546 0.24 3.97 3.45
N LEU A 547 0.80 3.18 2.51
CA LEU A 547 1.65 2.02 2.84
C LEU A 547 2.79 2.36 3.82
N LYS A 548 3.26 3.63 3.84
CA LYS A 548 4.29 4.12 4.77
C LYS A 548 3.91 3.94 6.24
N HIS A 549 2.63 3.83 6.58
CA HIS A 549 2.17 3.66 7.96
C HIS A 549 2.30 2.22 8.46
N ASN A 550 2.29 1.23 7.56
CA ASN A 550 2.39 -0.19 7.90
C ASN A 550 3.77 -0.80 7.60
N TYR A 551 4.52 -0.24 6.64
CA TYR A 551 5.79 -0.80 6.18
C TYR A 551 6.94 0.19 6.28
N SER A 552 8.14 -0.32 6.57
CA SER A 552 9.39 0.44 6.64
C SER A 552 10.28 0.16 5.43
N LYS A 553 11.07 1.13 5.00
CA LYS A 553 12.12 0.90 3.99
C LYS A 553 13.19 -0.06 4.53
N PRO A 554 13.80 -0.92 3.69
CA PRO A 554 13.64 -1.01 2.24
C PRO A 554 12.39 -1.78 1.78
N TYR A 555 11.70 -2.48 2.67
CA TYR A 555 10.55 -3.33 2.31
C TYR A 555 9.38 -2.55 1.73
N LEU A 556 9.11 -1.36 2.26
CA LEU A 556 8.12 -0.44 1.73
C LEU A 556 8.25 -0.22 0.22
N THR A 557 9.49 -0.14 -0.31
CA THR A 557 9.75 0.01 -1.74
C THR A 557 9.21 -1.19 -2.54
N VAL A 558 9.39 -2.40 -2.03
CA VAL A 558 8.93 -3.63 -2.68
C VAL A 558 7.42 -3.73 -2.67
N VAL A 559 6.77 -3.46 -1.53
CA VAL A 559 5.30 -3.47 -1.41
C VAL A 559 4.67 -2.43 -2.34
N ARG A 560 5.22 -1.22 -2.37
CA ARG A 560 4.81 -0.14 -3.29
C ARG A 560 4.93 -0.55 -4.75
N GLN A 561 6.03 -1.19 -5.14
CA GLN A 561 6.20 -1.70 -6.51
C GLN A 561 5.19 -2.79 -6.86
N SER A 562 4.88 -3.70 -5.92
CA SER A 562 3.86 -4.74 -6.14
C SER A 562 2.46 -4.14 -6.28
N TYR A 563 2.14 -3.13 -5.49
CA TYR A 563 0.89 -2.39 -5.62
C TYR A 563 0.74 -1.77 -7.02
N VAL A 564 1.75 -1.04 -7.51
CA VAL A 564 1.66 -0.43 -8.86
C VAL A 564 1.56 -1.50 -9.97
N ARG A 565 2.22 -2.66 -9.80
CA ARG A 565 2.05 -3.80 -10.73
C ARG A 565 0.64 -4.38 -10.73
N MET A 566 0.00 -4.47 -9.57
CA MET A 566 -1.41 -4.85 -9.47
C MET A 566 -2.29 -3.84 -10.21
N ILE A 567 -2.02 -2.54 -10.05
CA ILE A 567 -2.75 -1.48 -10.75
C ILE A 567 -2.57 -1.57 -12.27
N GLU A 568 -1.37 -1.82 -12.78
CA GLU A 568 -1.13 -2.06 -14.22
C GLU A 568 -1.89 -3.30 -14.72
N THR A 569 -1.90 -4.38 -13.94
CA THR A 569 -2.64 -5.60 -14.26
C THR A 569 -4.14 -5.32 -14.36
N LEU A 570 -4.68 -4.59 -13.39
CA LEU A 570 -6.07 -4.16 -13.40
C LEU A 570 -6.39 -3.28 -14.60
N ALA A 571 -5.53 -2.30 -14.92
CA ALA A 571 -5.73 -1.42 -16.06
C ALA A 571 -5.86 -2.21 -17.38
N GLN A 572 -4.93 -3.14 -17.62
CA GLN A 572 -4.96 -4.01 -18.80
C GLN A 572 -6.24 -4.86 -18.84
N ARG A 573 -6.58 -5.54 -17.75
CA ARG A 573 -7.76 -6.42 -17.70
C ARG A 573 -9.08 -5.66 -17.83
N ILE A 574 -9.18 -4.46 -17.26
CA ILE A 574 -10.37 -3.62 -17.42
C ILE A 574 -10.51 -3.15 -18.86
N HIS A 575 -9.44 -2.73 -19.54
CA HIS A 575 -9.53 -2.38 -20.97
C HIS A 575 -9.95 -3.57 -21.84
N GLU A 576 -9.61 -4.82 -21.47
CA GLU A 576 -10.10 -6.02 -22.15
C GLU A 576 -11.61 -6.25 -21.93
N ILE A 577 -12.12 -5.97 -20.72
CA ILE A 577 -13.53 -6.20 -20.34
C ILE A 577 -14.45 -5.06 -20.82
N ASP A 578 -13.96 -3.82 -20.71
CA ASP A 578 -14.62 -2.57 -21.07
C ASP A 578 -13.64 -1.63 -21.81
N PRO A 579 -13.50 -1.79 -23.14
CA PRO A 579 -12.63 -0.95 -23.96
C PRO A 579 -13.21 0.44 -24.22
N SER A 580 -14.39 0.78 -23.67
CA SER A 580 -15.12 2.01 -24.00
C SER A 580 -14.91 3.13 -22.98
N ARG A 581 -14.26 2.85 -21.84
CA ARG A 581 -14.08 3.80 -20.75
C ARG A 581 -12.62 3.95 -20.31
N PRO A 582 -12.20 5.17 -19.95
CA PRO A 582 -10.89 5.41 -19.36
C PRO A 582 -10.76 4.85 -17.95
N ILE A 583 -9.52 4.56 -17.58
CA ILE A 583 -9.11 4.05 -16.27
C ILE A 583 -8.25 5.09 -15.57
N PHE A 584 -8.66 5.40 -14.34
CA PHE A 584 -8.03 6.33 -13.44
C PHE A 584 -7.35 5.58 -12.31
N SER A 585 -6.35 6.22 -11.70
CA SER A 585 -5.89 5.87 -10.35
C SER A 585 -5.66 7.16 -9.57
N CYS A 586 -6.11 7.23 -8.33
CA CYS A 586 -5.99 8.44 -7.52
C CYS A 586 -4.80 8.32 -6.55
N LEU A 587 -4.05 9.39 -6.28
CA LEU A 587 -2.81 9.40 -5.51
C LEU A 587 -2.90 10.39 -4.34
N GLU A 588 -2.07 10.17 -3.30
CA GLU A 588 -1.95 11.07 -2.13
C GLU A 588 -1.09 12.29 -2.50
N HIS A 589 -1.54 13.51 -2.20
CA HIS A 589 -0.69 14.70 -2.34
C HIS A 589 0.08 15.01 -1.05
N GLU A 590 1.16 14.27 -0.83
CA GLU A 590 2.22 14.68 0.10
C GLU A 590 3.40 15.23 -0.71
N ASP A 591 3.79 16.49 -0.46
CA ASP A 591 4.83 17.20 -1.24
C ASP A 591 6.13 16.39 -1.37
N SER A 592 6.49 15.67 -0.30
CA SER A 592 7.68 14.83 -0.29
C SER A 592 7.49 13.54 -1.11
N GLN A 593 6.31 12.96 -1.19
CA GLN A 593 6.14 11.62 -1.78
C GLN A 593 5.64 11.63 -3.21
N LEU A 594 4.86 12.65 -3.59
CA LEU A 594 4.21 12.71 -4.90
C LEU A 594 5.19 12.55 -6.08
N PRO A 595 6.38 13.18 -6.10
CA PRO A 595 7.35 12.94 -7.18
C PRO A 595 7.72 11.46 -7.33
N GLY A 596 7.98 10.76 -6.22
CA GLY A 596 8.36 9.35 -6.23
C GLY A 596 7.21 8.42 -6.62
N GLU A 597 5.98 8.79 -6.28
CA GLU A 597 4.77 8.08 -6.66
C GLU A 597 4.49 8.22 -8.16
N LEU A 598 4.55 9.45 -8.71
CA LEU A 598 4.40 9.71 -10.14
C LEU A 598 5.42 8.94 -10.97
N VAL A 599 6.67 8.92 -10.51
CA VAL A 599 7.74 8.12 -11.12
C VAL A 599 7.38 6.63 -11.14
N ALA A 600 6.86 6.09 -10.04
CA ALA A 600 6.48 4.68 -9.96
C ALA A 600 5.36 4.33 -10.96
N PHE A 601 4.33 5.18 -11.05
CA PHE A 601 3.21 4.98 -11.98
C PHE A 601 3.60 5.22 -13.45
N HIS A 602 4.46 6.19 -13.72
CA HIS A 602 5.03 6.42 -15.06
C HIS A 602 5.83 5.19 -15.54
N ASP A 603 6.69 4.66 -14.68
CA ASP A 603 7.61 3.57 -15.05
C ASP A 603 6.93 2.19 -15.09
N ALA A 604 5.84 1.97 -14.32
CA ALA A 604 5.28 0.63 -14.09
C ALA A 604 3.77 0.48 -14.36
N ALA A 605 3.03 1.55 -14.63
CA ALA A 605 1.60 1.49 -14.97
C ALA A 605 1.22 2.26 -16.25
N PRO A 606 1.85 1.98 -17.40
CA PRO A 606 1.62 2.72 -18.64
C PRO A 606 0.21 2.55 -19.22
N SER A 607 -0.54 1.52 -18.81
CA SER A 607 -1.91 1.26 -19.28
C SER A 607 -2.96 2.11 -18.54
N LEU A 608 -2.60 2.81 -17.46
CA LEU A 608 -3.49 3.78 -16.82
C LEU A 608 -3.63 5.04 -17.68
N ASP A 609 -4.87 5.45 -17.95
CA ASP A 609 -5.17 6.58 -18.82
C ASP A 609 -4.91 7.93 -18.14
N ILE A 610 -5.35 8.10 -16.89
CA ILE A 610 -5.38 9.39 -16.18
C ILE A 610 -5.01 9.19 -14.70
N LEU A 611 -4.30 10.15 -14.09
CA LEU A 611 -4.06 10.16 -12.65
C LEU A 611 -4.97 11.18 -11.94
N GLY A 612 -5.56 10.80 -10.81
CA GLY A 612 -6.27 11.72 -9.92
C GLY A 612 -5.38 12.11 -8.75
N ILE A 613 -5.27 13.39 -8.41
CA ILE A 613 -4.51 13.80 -7.22
C ILE A 613 -5.46 14.31 -6.14
N ASN A 614 -5.39 13.69 -4.96
CA ASN A 614 -6.07 14.18 -3.76
C ASN A 614 -5.26 15.33 -3.19
N SER A 615 -5.53 16.54 -3.70
CA SER A 615 -4.76 17.74 -3.42
C SER A 615 -5.63 18.74 -2.69
N TYR A 616 -5.26 19.07 -1.46
CA TYR A 616 -6.04 19.97 -0.63
C TYR A 616 -5.46 21.38 -0.66
N TYR A 617 -6.30 22.40 -0.43
CA TYR A 617 -5.92 23.82 -0.38
C TYR A 617 -5.13 24.36 -1.61
N ARG A 618 -4.90 25.68 -1.66
CA ARG A 618 -4.49 26.39 -2.89
C ARG A 618 -3.03 26.14 -3.23
N GLU A 619 -2.18 26.11 -2.22
CA GLU A 619 -0.73 26.06 -2.33
C GLU A 619 -0.27 24.74 -2.97
N GLN A 620 -0.76 23.61 -2.47
CA GLN A 620 -0.52 22.29 -3.07
C GLN A 620 -1.03 22.23 -4.52
N ILE A 621 -2.30 22.61 -4.76
CA ILE A 621 -2.89 22.54 -6.10
C ILE A 621 -2.10 23.36 -7.12
N SER A 622 -1.59 24.53 -6.72
CA SER A 622 -0.85 25.42 -7.62
C SER A 622 0.49 24.85 -8.12
N GLY A 623 1.09 23.92 -7.37
CA GLY A 623 2.34 23.26 -7.71
C GLY A 623 2.21 22.09 -8.68
N LEU A 624 1.01 21.49 -8.82
CA LEU A 624 0.82 20.23 -9.55
C LEU A 624 1.29 20.27 -11.00
N ASN A 625 1.03 21.37 -11.71
CA ASN A 625 1.50 21.52 -13.10
C ASN A 625 3.03 21.42 -13.22
N HIS A 626 3.77 21.98 -12.26
CA HIS A 626 5.22 21.91 -12.28
C HIS A 626 5.69 20.47 -12.05
N VAL A 627 5.12 19.81 -11.04
CA VAL A 627 5.45 18.42 -10.67
C VAL A 627 5.15 17.45 -11.82
N PHE A 628 3.96 17.52 -12.42
CA PHE A 628 3.58 16.65 -13.55
C PHE A 628 4.44 16.87 -14.78
N ASN A 629 4.75 18.13 -15.13
CA ASN A 629 5.65 18.43 -16.25
C ASN A 629 7.04 17.82 -16.08
N GLN A 630 7.48 17.61 -14.83
CA GLN A 630 8.78 17.03 -14.53
C GLN A 630 8.76 15.51 -14.47
N PHE A 631 7.72 14.90 -13.91
CA PHE A 631 7.71 13.46 -13.59
C PHE A 631 6.81 12.58 -14.46
N ASP A 632 5.73 13.12 -15.03
CA ASP A 632 4.81 12.36 -15.89
C ASP A 632 4.08 13.27 -16.91
N SER A 633 4.84 13.98 -17.75
CA SER A 633 4.30 15.04 -18.60
C SER A 633 3.34 14.56 -19.70
N LEU A 634 3.38 13.26 -20.02
CA LEU A 634 2.60 12.68 -21.11
C LEU A 634 1.21 12.25 -20.65
N ARG A 635 1.01 11.99 -19.35
CA ARG A 635 -0.25 11.57 -18.77
C ARG A 635 -0.98 12.79 -18.19
N PRO A 636 -2.27 13.00 -18.50
CA PRO A 636 -3.05 14.05 -17.85
C PRO A 636 -3.34 13.70 -16.40
N TYR A 637 -3.69 14.72 -15.62
CA TYR A 637 -4.21 14.53 -14.28
C TYR A 637 -5.49 15.32 -14.04
N ILE A 638 -6.25 14.86 -13.05
CA ILE A 638 -7.36 15.60 -12.45
C ILE A 638 -7.07 15.83 -10.97
N ILE A 639 -7.71 16.84 -10.39
CA ILE A 639 -7.78 16.95 -8.93
C ILE A 639 -8.96 16.09 -8.50
N SER A 640 -8.69 14.90 -7.98
CA SER A 640 -9.72 13.91 -7.63
C SER A 640 -10.45 14.24 -6.34
N GLU A 641 -9.75 14.91 -5.42
CA GLU A 641 -10.30 15.45 -4.17
C GLU A 641 -9.63 16.79 -3.88
N PHE A 642 -10.42 17.76 -3.43
CA PHE A 642 -9.92 19.02 -2.91
C PHE A 642 -10.89 19.62 -1.91
N GLY A 643 -10.35 20.44 -1.03
CA GLY A 643 -11.13 21.18 -0.08
C GLY A 643 -10.26 22.14 0.74
N PRO A 644 -10.89 22.90 1.64
CA PRO A 644 -10.17 23.68 2.64
C PRO A 644 -9.35 22.76 3.54
N ARG A 645 -8.40 23.33 4.28
CA ARG A 645 -7.54 22.58 5.21
C ARG A 645 -8.43 21.83 6.22
N GLY A 646 -8.17 20.54 6.40
CA GLY A 646 -8.84 19.70 7.40
C GLY A 646 -7.96 19.41 8.61
N TYR A 647 -8.46 18.62 9.56
CA TYR A 647 -7.79 18.36 10.85
C TYR A 647 -6.40 17.72 10.77
N TRP A 648 -6.06 17.15 9.62
CA TRP A 648 -4.76 16.55 9.33
C TRP A 648 -3.69 17.59 8.96
N ASP A 649 -4.07 18.84 8.67
CA ASP A 649 -3.11 19.90 8.34
C ASP A 649 -2.33 20.34 9.60
N PRO A 650 -0.98 20.43 9.54
CA PRO A 650 -0.16 20.83 10.68
C PRO A 650 -0.52 22.16 11.33
N VAL A 651 -1.18 23.07 10.61
CA VAL A 651 -1.68 24.35 11.14
C VAL A 651 -2.72 24.13 12.25
N TYR A 652 -3.48 23.04 12.21
CA TYR A 652 -4.49 22.69 13.22
C TYR A 652 -4.01 21.78 14.35
N ASN A 653 -2.68 21.55 14.46
CA ASN A 653 -2.06 20.86 15.60
C ASN A 653 -2.24 21.59 16.96
N ARG A 654 -2.93 22.74 16.97
CA ARG A 654 -3.26 23.49 18.19
C ARG A 654 -4.63 23.05 18.70
N THR A 655 -4.61 22.19 19.71
CA THR A 655 -5.82 21.88 20.48
C THR A 655 -6.08 22.97 21.51
N TYR A 656 -7.34 23.38 21.69
CA TYR A 656 -7.79 24.20 22.82
C TYR A 656 -8.77 23.38 23.64
N ASN A 657 -8.49 23.17 24.93
CA ASN A 657 -9.30 22.28 25.80
C ASN A 657 -9.54 20.87 25.21
N LYS A 658 -8.54 20.29 24.52
CA LYS A 658 -8.64 18.99 23.81
C LYS A 658 -9.60 18.97 22.62
N LEU A 659 -10.11 20.12 22.19
CA LEU A 659 -10.85 20.26 20.94
C LEU A 659 -9.90 20.77 19.86
N LEU A 660 -9.98 20.14 18.70
CA LEU A 660 -9.26 20.57 17.51
C LEU A 660 -9.94 21.85 16.98
N ILE A 661 -9.15 22.90 16.73
CA ILE A 661 -9.65 24.14 16.14
C ILE A 661 -9.55 23.96 14.62
N GLU A 662 -10.66 24.05 13.91
CA GLU A 662 -10.72 24.07 12.44
C GLU A 662 -11.51 25.29 11.95
N ASP A 663 -11.35 25.63 10.66
CA ASP A 663 -12.16 26.66 10.00
C ASP A 663 -13.66 26.36 10.12
N THR A 664 -14.47 27.39 10.34
CA THR A 664 -15.94 27.29 10.35
C THR A 664 -16.49 26.93 8.97
N GLU A 665 -17.72 26.40 8.91
CA GLU A 665 -18.41 26.12 7.63
C GLU A 665 -18.48 27.36 6.70
N LEU A 666 -18.60 28.56 7.27
CA LEU A 666 -18.60 29.81 6.52
C LEU A 666 -17.22 30.14 5.94
N GLU A 667 -16.15 29.96 6.70
CA GLU A 667 -14.76 30.15 6.25
C GLU A 667 -14.40 29.13 5.17
N LYS A 668 -14.77 27.86 5.38
CA LYS A 668 -14.68 26.78 4.38
C LYS A 668 -15.43 27.15 3.09
N GLY A 669 -16.65 27.67 3.21
CA GLY A 669 -17.45 28.13 2.07
C GLY A 669 -16.89 29.37 1.37
N GLN A 670 -16.18 30.25 2.08
CA GLN A 670 -15.46 31.37 1.48
C GLN A 670 -14.23 30.92 0.70
N TRP A 671 -13.55 29.86 1.14
CA TRP A 671 -12.39 29.30 0.44
C TRP A 671 -12.74 28.75 -0.95
N TYR A 672 -13.94 28.18 -1.12
CA TYR A 672 -14.43 27.68 -2.42
C TYR A 672 -14.79 28.79 -3.43
N LYS A 673 -14.92 30.04 -2.99
CA LYS A 673 -15.18 31.20 -3.86
C LYS A 673 -13.88 31.81 -4.36
#